data_AF-A0A0C1NWP3-F1
#
_entry.id   AF-A0A0C1NWP3-F1
#
_cell.length_a   1.000
_cell.length_b   1.000
_cell.length_c   1.000
_cell.angle_alpha   90.00
_cell.angle_beta   90.00
_cell.angle_gamma   90.00
#
_symmetry.space_group_name_H-M   'P 1'
#
loop_
_entity.id
_entity.type
_entity.pdbx_description
1 polymer ?
#
loop_
_entity_poly.entity_id
_entity_poly.type
_entity_poly.pdbx_seq_one_letter_code
_entity_poly.pdbx_strand_id
1 'polypeptide(L)'
;KTGYTTLSENMTITPSDTVTKDFVISSSATDDVPQDKKDNSKTSKAAGVLGPGWLQVRGKAISAKEAQEYLKARREKIIAAGSAKALLAGAAADISADIQELARALHYDPKLIYDYVHNNIEYVSYFGSLKGAQLTYLDGSGNDFDQASLMIALIRASSGKDANSTIYTAEYVYGQMSIPLNQLANWLNVDVSSEAVKKALEAGYIPYDPASNDPIIMDRVWVRLTIDGSAYLFDPAFKTYDNKSPIDLGTAMSYSRSTLLGQAEVGADVRNDLYYTKNLNETNIRSRLAYFTTSLANYLKNNYSNSEVKDVIGGRAIVIEDPLTELPTTDLHFSPTTTSGWPKSDIPDEYKTTLQVAVCRSDSGCTSANSEIYKSYDTADFSGRRLTIRFIANQPNLYLNGNLEPGGTGQNVSTDAYMTITIDHPYEENGTHAANYNLKIGDTNTYAIVYNFGGGISDILLKKRQKQLELDRSNGESDSSEKVLGESLNILGQSWLKQVAMSNRMLAGISQRIFLGHHNVGIVAQDEYYYIDVKQGMYDTVYKYSGDTEWLTIGKVSALILSGLEHGILEQLVGSTGAPAVSTIKLLQRANETGMKVYLVNYGTYNADGTGKYSWNAFKALFSNYKNDMNCSVTCTDCANLIPAGCVCSPTCPCSNCIATLALNISWDSDYTHTYIIPESGSIGWKDGSGNDYPIKFKGYIHVQNDSSTEAIIRMAIMDDNSPAIYDGGFSVQAITDALLTEKVYNLSTNFSELSYEPFSIETIATITPPYYSKEPVDMAGGAYTYDHNDLAFGGSIPLGLAFSRSYNSNKNLIKQTLGYGFNHNYNIYHETFSHAEPVLGSRQPVDTAGMLVAIYTCLDLMRQTENIENWMVAVLTAKWGIDQLTDNAVTINMGNKVMEYIKLADNTYVPPPGITTQLIKNGDGTFALQERFGTKMNFNSYKKISQAVDVDGNSATFTYNADKTLQKVTDAFGRTLTLTYTSGNITSIADSASPVRTVSYSYDANNNLTGYTDAEGKLWQYGYDTSHRMTTLKNPLNITTATNVYDSLDRVKTQTVPRQGGGTVTYNFYFSGYRNQEEDPNGKAITYYYDKKGREYATEDALGNKTTKTYDGQDHVIKVVDPRENETTYQYDGNNNLKIITNALNYLFENIYDTQYPFKLTDKKDALNHYTHYNYDSEYHLLDVTDAETNKAESAYYANGFKQTVKDPRLTVTTFTYDTYGNPLSSQTAAHPAITYAYDTIGRMTSLTDQVSSTTSF
;
A
#
# COMPACT_ATOMS: atom_id res chain seq x y z
N LYS A 1 -13.71 32.07 56.55
CA LYS A 1 -14.20 33.04 57.58
C LYS A 1 -12.94 33.66 58.19
N THR A 2 -12.81 35.00 58.24
CA THR A 2 -11.67 35.78 58.83
C THR A 2 -10.23 35.40 58.40
N GLY A 3 -9.46 36.31 57.77
CA GLY A 3 -8.03 36.04 57.53
C GLY A 3 -7.21 36.94 56.58
N TYR A 4 -7.75 38.01 55.98
CA TYR A 4 -6.99 38.88 55.05
C TYR A 4 -6.84 40.30 55.57
N THR A 5 -5.62 40.87 55.45
CA THR A 5 -5.33 42.30 55.64
C THR A 5 -4.21 42.76 54.70
N THR A 6 -4.42 43.93 54.09
CA THR A 6 -3.44 44.82 53.40
C THR A 6 -2.60 44.24 52.25
N LEU A 7 -3.03 44.57 51.02
CA LEU A 7 -2.13 45.05 49.98
C LEU A 7 -1.85 46.56 50.21
N SER A 8 -0.67 47.03 49.82
CA SER A 8 -0.33 48.44 49.60
C SER A 8 0.82 48.47 48.57
N GLU A 9 0.58 48.84 47.33
CA GLU A 9 0.74 50.22 46.80
C GLU A 9 2.21 50.71 46.76
N ASN A 10 2.60 51.19 45.57
CA ASN A 10 3.90 51.79 45.19
C ASN A 10 5.02 50.85 44.68
N MET A 11 4.85 50.33 43.47
CA MET A 11 5.96 50.17 42.53
C MET A 11 5.62 50.89 41.22
N THR A 12 6.47 51.84 40.83
CA THR A 12 6.46 52.48 39.50
C THR A 12 7.70 52.01 38.76
N ILE A 13 7.54 51.40 37.58
CA ILE A 13 8.66 50.91 36.76
C ILE A 13 8.81 51.84 35.56
N THR A 14 9.99 52.47 35.44
CA THR A 14 10.38 53.28 34.28
C THR A 14 11.27 52.47 33.33
N PRO A 15 11.23 52.71 32.01
CA PRO A 15 11.71 51.74 31.02
C PRO A 15 13.22 51.85 30.72
N SER A 16 14.07 51.36 31.63
CA SER A 16 15.44 50.94 31.31
C SER A 16 16.04 50.04 32.41
N ASP A 17 16.58 48.90 31.98
CA ASP A 17 17.47 47.97 32.70
C ASP A 17 16.91 47.11 33.84
N THR A 18 17.67 46.04 34.13
CA THR A 18 17.14 44.74 34.59
C THR A 18 17.71 44.33 35.95
N VAL A 19 16.89 43.71 36.81
CA VAL A 19 17.38 42.94 37.97
C VAL A 19 16.73 41.55 37.99
N THR A 20 17.56 40.51 37.94
CA THR A 20 17.16 39.11 37.95
C THR A 20 17.30 38.49 39.35
N LYS A 21 16.19 38.04 39.95
CA LYS A 21 16.05 36.68 40.53
C LYS A 21 14.70 36.45 41.20
N ASP A 22 14.32 35.18 41.23
CA ASP A 22 13.08 34.65 41.78
C ASP A 22 13.05 34.66 43.31
N PHE A 23 11.86 34.86 43.87
CA PHE A 23 11.54 34.47 45.24
C PHE A 23 10.23 33.67 45.26
N VAL A 24 10.37 32.37 45.51
CA VAL A 24 9.23 31.48 45.81
C VAL A 24 8.81 31.71 47.26
N ILE A 25 7.53 31.97 47.49
CA ILE A 25 6.92 31.89 48.82
C ILE A 25 6.10 30.61 48.89
N SER A 26 6.65 29.58 49.53
CA SER A 26 5.89 28.42 49.98
C SER A 26 5.41 28.65 51.41
N SER A 27 4.12 28.40 51.68
CA SER A 27 3.54 28.46 53.02
C SER A 27 3.37 27.04 53.59
N SER A 28 4.41 26.53 54.24
CA SER A 28 4.41 25.22 54.92
C SER A 28 4.08 25.36 56.42
N ALA A 29 3.01 24.70 56.88
CA ALA A 29 2.68 24.48 58.30
C ALA A 29 1.44 23.55 58.39
N THR A 30 1.25 22.63 59.34
CA THR A 30 2.09 21.82 60.27
C THR A 30 1.23 20.53 60.55
N ASP A 31 1.57 19.44 61.25
CA ASP A 31 2.43 19.16 62.42
C ASP A 31 3.23 17.85 62.15
N ASP A 32 4.48 17.59 62.55
CA ASP A 32 5.30 17.91 63.75
C ASP A 32 5.36 16.77 64.80
N VAL A 33 6.30 15.81 64.61
CA VAL A 33 7.11 15.15 65.68
C VAL A 33 8.49 14.79 65.07
N PRO A 34 9.65 15.10 65.71
CA PRO A 34 10.97 15.00 65.05
C PRO A 34 11.98 13.99 65.66
N GLN A 35 13.09 13.76 64.91
CA GLN A 35 14.36 13.06 65.26
C GLN A 35 14.30 11.52 65.42
N ASP A 36 15.35 10.72 65.15
CA ASP A 36 16.61 10.81 64.38
C ASP A 36 17.21 9.37 64.41
N LYS A 37 17.52 8.64 63.32
CA LYS A 37 18.74 8.74 62.48
C LYS A 37 18.65 7.85 61.22
N LYS A 38 19.32 8.28 60.15
CA LYS A 38 19.77 7.48 58.98
C LYS A 38 18.67 6.77 58.15
N ASP A 39 18.20 7.50 57.14
CA ASP A 39 18.19 7.05 55.74
C ASP A 39 17.60 5.64 55.47
N ASN A 40 16.26 5.53 55.46
CA ASN A 40 15.49 4.57 54.65
C ASN A 40 13.95 4.83 54.73
N SER A 41 13.42 5.74 53.92
CA SER A 41 12.00 5.74 53.50
C SER A 41 11.85 6.55 52.21
N LYS A 42 11.54 5.93 51.05
CA LYS A 42 10.25 5.30 50.65
C LYS A 42 9.12 6.29 50.35
N THR A 43 9.36 7.18 49.39
CA THR A 43 8.37 7.58 48.37
C THR A 43 9.10 7.64 47.01
N SER A 44 8.35 7.56 45.90
CA SER A 44 8.87 7.51 44.51
C SER A 44 9.98 6.46 44.25
N LYS A 45 9.74 5.20 44.60
CA LYS A 45 10.39 4.05 43.92
C LYS A 45 9.42 3.50 42.85
N ALA A 46 9.36 4.21 41.72
CA ALA A 46 8.60 3.84 40.53
C ALA A 46 9.22 4.52 39.29
N ALA A 47 10.55 4.42 39.16
CA ALA A 47 11.31 5.05 38.09
C ALA A 47 12.40 4.08 37.59
N GLY A 48 12.27 3.64 36.34
CA GLY A 48 13.28 2.87 35.62
C GLY A 48 13.14 1.34 35.66
N VAL A 49 12.24 0.79 34.83
CA VAL A 49 12.53 -0.27 33.80
C VAL A 49 11.39 -0.23 32.76
N LEU A 50 11.71 -0.07 31.47
CA LEU A 50 10.90 -0.46 30.28
C LEU A 50 11.86 -0.71 29.09
N GLY A 51 11.32 -0.80 27.86
CA GLY A 51 12.04 -0.81 26.57
C GLY A 51 11.87 0.54 25.85
N PRO A 52 12.93 1.10 25.25
CA PRO A 52 12.94 2.98 24.91
C PRO A 52 11.81 3.43 23.96
N GLY A 53 11.62 4.75 23.81
CA GLY A 53 10.86 5.31 22.68
C GLY A 53 9.34 5.08 22.60
N TRP A 54 8.74 4.07 23.21
CA TRP A 54 7.28 3.88 23.21
C TRP A 54 6.66 4.82 24.25
N LEU A 55 6.32 6.03 23.79
CA LEU A 55 5.83 7.08 24.67
C LEU A 55 4.34 6.91 24.89
N GLN A 56 4.02 6.33 26.03
CA GLN A 56 2.68 6.39 26.56
C GLN A 56 2.44 7.72 27.29
N VAL A 57 1.38 8.43 26.92
CA VAL A 57 0.73 9.46 27.74
C VAL A 57 -0.76 9.17 27.69
N ARG A 58 -1.50 9.26 28.79
CA ARG A 58 -2.74 8.47 28.96
C ARG A 58 -4.00 9.32 28.96
N GLY A 59 -4.15 10.04 27.84
CA GLY A 59 -5.20 11.00 27.51
C GLY A 59 -6.50 10.87 28.28
N LYS A 60 -6.66 11.65 29.35
CA LYS A 60 -8.00 11.99 29.83
C LYS A 60 -8.53 13.13 28.96
N ALA A 61 -9.52 12.85 28.10
CA ALA A 61 -10.22 13.92 27.41
C ALA A 61 -10.79 14.95 28.40
N ILE A 62 -10.51 16.22 28.12
CA ILE A 62 -10.93 17.37 28.90
C ILE A 62 -11.80 18.29 28.04
N SER A 63 -12.45 19.25 28.68
CA SER A 63 -13.31 20.19 27.98
C SER A 63 -12.50 21.12 27.08
N ALA A 64 -13.09 21.57 25.99
CA ALA A 64 -12.50 22.59 25.10
C ALA A 64 -12.01 23.87 25.81
N LYS A 65 -12.52 24.17 27.01
CA LYS A 65 -12.03 25.26 27.85
C LYS A 65 -10.64 24.96 28.43
N GLU A 66 -10.42 23.72 28.89
CA GLU A 66 -9.12 23.25 29.36
C GLU A 66 -8.10 23.29 28.20
N ALA A 67 -8.49 22.83 27.00
CA ALA A 67 -7.70 22.94 25.76
C ALA A 67 -7.20 24.36 25.47
N GLN A 68 -8.09 25.35 25.55
CA GLN A 68 -7.73 26.75 25.33
C GLN A 68 -6.81 27.31 26.42
N GLU A 69 -6.81 26.74 27.63
CA GLU A 69 -5.90 27.11 28.72
C GLU A 69 -4.52 26.43 28.59
N TYR A 70 -4.45 25.14 28.23
CA TYR A 70 -3.17 24.44 27.97
C TYR A 70 -2.47 24.95 26.71
N LEU A 71 -3.16 25.06 25.57
CA LEU A 71 -2.56 25.46 24.30
C LEU A 71 -2.02 26.90 24.37
N LYS A 72 -2.68 27.77 25.12
CA LYS A 72 -2.16 29.10 25.47
C LYS A 72 -0.83 29.00 26.25
N ALA A 73 -0.73 28.13 27.26
CA ALA A 73 0.51 27.93 28.01
C ALA A 73 1.62 27.28 27.16
N ARG A 74 1.28 26.38 26.23
CA ARG A 74 2.20 25.81 25.21
C ARG A 74 2.75 26.91 24.30
N ARG A 75 1.89 27.80 23.80
CA ARG A 75 2.26 28.99 23.01
C ARG A 75 3.18 29.95 23.77
N GLU A 76 2.85 30.26 25.02
CA GLU A 76 3.69 31.12 25.88
C GLU A 76 5.10 30.54 26.09
N LYS A 77 5.21 29.20 26.26
CA LYS A 77 6.51 28.49 26.29
C LYS A 77 7.27 28.57 24.96
N ILE A 78 6.61 28.36 23.82
CA ILE A 78 7.24 28.44 22.49
C ILE A 78 7.83 29.84 22.25
N ILE A 79 7.07 30.89 22.60
CA ILE A 79 7.53 32.28 22.49
C ILE A 79 8.72 32.53 23.44
N ALA A 80 8.68 32.03 24.67
CA ALA A 80 9.75 32.19 25.65
C ALA A 80 11.03 31.39 25.30
N ALA A 81 10.91 30.28 24.56
CA ALA A 81 12.04 29.46 24.14
C ALA A 81 12.92 30.12 23.06
N GLY A 82 12.42 31.17 22.39
CA GLY A 82 13.17 31.90 21.36
C GLY A 82 13.60 31.04 20.16
N SER A 83 12.92 29.92 19.93
CA SER A 83 13.29 28.95 18.91
C SER A 83 13.11 29.53 17.52
N ALA A 84 14.22 29.65 16.79
CA ALA A 84 14.22 29.97 15.37
C ALA A 84 13.73 28.76 14.56
N LYS A 85 12.41 28.50 14.61
CA LYS A 85 11.74 27.61 13.65
C LYS A 85 12.12 28.02 12.23
N ALA A 86 12.32 27.03 11.36
CA ALA A 86 12.54 27.31 9.95
C ALA A 86 11.32 28.05 9.39
N LEU A 87 11.56 29.13 8.65
CA LEU A 87 10.50 29.94 8.04
C LEU A 87 10.01 29.27 6.73
N LEU A 88 9.50 28.06 6.88
CA LEU A 88 8.64 27.39 5.92
C LEU A 88 7.20 27.77 6.32
N ALA A 89 6.47 28.45 5.43
CA ALA A 89 5.11 28.88 5.73
C ALA A 89 4.13 27.71 5.52
N GLY A 90 2.97 27.71 6.20
CA GLY A 90 1.93 26.69 5.97
C GLY A 90 1.24 26.82 4.61
N ALA A 91 -0.08 26.58 4.55
CA ALA A 91 -0.85 26.29 3.33
C ALA A 91 -0.89 27.36 2.19
N ALA A 92 -0.04 28.38 2.20
CA ALA A 92 0.30 29.21 1.05
C ALA A 92 1.65 28.86 0.38
N ALA A 93 2.57 28.14 1.07
CA ALA A 93 3.80 27.60 0.49
C ALA A 93 3.69 26.12 0.10
N ASP A 94 2.71 25.38 0.66
CA ASP A 94 2.38 23.99 0.28
C ASP A 94 1.80 23.84 -1.15
N ILE A 95 1.83 24.90 -1.97
CA ILE A 95 1.28 24.94 -3.33
C ILE A 95 2.28 24.25 -4.28
N SER A 96 2.40 22.93 -4.11
CA SER A 96 3.28 22.05 -4.89
C SER A 96 2.86 21.98 -6.37
N ALA A 97 3.72 21.38 -7.21
CA ALA A 97 3.36 21.05 -8.58
C ALA A 97 2.12 20.14 -8.69
N ASP A 98 1.89 19.26 -7.71
CA ASP A 98 0.71 18.39 -7.66
C ASP A 98 -0.56 19.21 -7.37
N ILE A 99 -0.51 20.07 -6.35
CA ILE A 99 -1.62 20.95 -5.94
C ILE A 99 -1.96 21.96 -7.05
N GLN A 100 -0.97 22.49 -7.77
CA GLN A 100 -1.18 23.43 -8.87
C GLN A 100 -1.88 22.78 -10.08
N GLU A 101 -1.47 21.57 -10.46
CA GLU A 101 -2.10 20.84 -11.58
C GLU A 101 -3.43 20.19 -11.17
N LEU A 102 -3.64 19.83 -9.89
CA LEU A 102 -4.95 19.43 -9.37
C LEU A 102 -5.93 20.62 -9.36
N ALA A 103 -5.52 21.79 -8.87
CA ALA A 103 -6.36 23.00 -8.91
C ALA A 103 -6.73 23.36 -10.36
N ARG A 104 -5.78 23.23 -11.31
CA ARG A 104 -6.09 23.39 -12.75
C ARG A 104 -7.08 22.34 -13.24
N ALA A 105 -6.92 21.08 -12.86
CA ALA A 105 -7.81 19.99 -13.27
C ALA A 105 -9.24 20.13 -12.73
N LEU A 106 -9.42 20.87 -11.64
CA LEU A 106 -10.70 21.26 -11.07
C LEU A 106 -11.15 22.65 -11.56
N HIS A 107 -10.60 23.10 -12.69
CA HIS A 107 -10.90 24.37 -13.39
C HIS A 107 -10.78 25.63 -12.52
N TYR A 108 -10.02 25.55 -11.42
CA TYR A 108 -9.92 26.58 -10.38
C TYR A 108 -11.27 26.91 -9.69
N ASP A 109 -12.30 26.07 -9.83
CA ASP A 109 -13.64 26.24 -9.25
C ASP A 109 -13.68 25.74 -7.78
N PRO A 110 -14.01 26.60 -6.79
CA PRO A 110 -14.16 26.21 -5.40
C PRO A 110 -15.14 25.06 -5.14
N LYS A 111 -16.16 24.88 -5.98
CA LYS A 111 -17.16 23.81 -5.86
C LYS A 111 -16.54 22.45 -6.20
N LEU A 112 -15.89 22.35 -7.36
CA LEU A 112 -15.15 21.14 -7.76
C LEU A 112 -13.99 20.83 -6.80
N ILE A 113 -13.39 21.86 -6.18
CA ILE A 113 -12.39 21.69 -5.11
C ILE A 113 -13.02 21.11 -3.83
N TYR A 114 -14.21 21.57 -3.42
CA TYR A 114 -14.93 20.96 -2.30
C TYR A 114 -15.32 19.50 -2.60
N ASP A 115 -16.00 19.27 -3.73
CA ASP A 115 -16.47 17.96 -4.17
C ASP A 115 -15.33 16.94 -4.23
N TYR A 116 -14.13 17.39 -4.66
CA TYR A 116 -12.92 16.58 -4.67
C TYR A 116 -12.50 16.17 -3.26
N VAL A 117 -12.33 17.12 -2.34
CA VAL A 117 -11.82 16.81 -0.99
C VAL A 117 -12.84 16.00 -0.20
N HIS A 118 -14.12 16.39 -0.24
CA HIS A 118 -15.20 15.69 0.44
C HIS A 118 -15.36 14.24 -0.06
N ASN A 119 -15.51 14.00 -1.37
CA ASN A 119 -15.84 12.64 -1.83
C ASN A 119 -14.65 11.66 -1.80
N ASN A 120 -13.41 12.15 -1.76
CA ASN A 120 -12.23 11.30 -1.96
C ASN A 120 -11.32 11.15 -0.73
N ILE A 121 -11.26 12.13 0.18
CA ILE A 121 -10.29 12.14 1.29
C ILE A 121 -10.89 11.55 2.58
N GLU A 122 -10.44 10.35 2.93
CA GLU A 122 -10.90 9.58 4.10
C GLU A 122 -10.64 10.32 5.42
N TYR A 123 -11.66 10.42 6.28
CA TYR A 123 -11.51 11.07 7.59
C TYR A 123 -10.78 10.17 8.59
N VAL A 124 -9.74 10.71 9.23
CA VAL A 124 -9.03 10.07 10.34
C VAL A 124 -9.21 10.88 11.62
N SER A 125 -9.60 10.24 12.71
CA SER A 125 -9.98 10.88 13.97
C SER A 125 -8.77 11.13 14.88
N TYR A 126 -7.95 12.14 14.57
CA TYR A 126 -6.97 12.72 15.49
C TYR A 126 -7.09 14.25 15.54
N PHE A 127 -6.59 14.88 16.60
CA PHE A 127 -6.58 16.34 16.75
C PHE A 127 -5.30 17.02 16.20
N GLY A 128 -5.39 18.31 15.86
CA GLY A 128 -4.25 19.11 15.38
C GLY A 128 -3.86 18.86 13.92
N SER A 129 -2.96 19.68 13.37
CA SER A 129 -2.42 19.47 12.02
C SER A 129 -1.22 18.55 12.05
N LEU A 130 -1.28 17.51 11.21
CA LEU A 130 -0.32 16.41 11.21
C LEU A 130 0.27 16.16 9.82
N LYS A 131 -0.54 16.29 8.75
CA LYS A 131 -0.17 16.03 7.35
C LYS A 131 -0.10 17.27 6.46
N GLY A 132 -0.86 18.32 6.77
CA GLY A 132 -0.99 19.49 5.89
C GLY A 132 -1.58 19.15 4.52
N ALA A 133 -1.55 20.11 3.59
CA ALA A 133 -2.22 19.96 2.29
C ALA A 133 -1.66 18.80 1.44
N GLN A 134 -0.33 18.77 1.27
CA GLN A 134 0.31 17.89 0.30
C GLN A 134 0.29 16.41 0.70
N LEU A 135 0.62 16.08 1.96
CA LEU A 135 0.60 14.67 2.39
C LEU A 135 -0.85 14.14 2.49
N THR A 136 -1.83 14.99 2.80
CA THR A 136 -3.26 14.62 2.77
C THR A 136 -3.74 14.25 1.37
N TYR A 137 -3.30 15.00 0.34
CA TYR A 137 -3.55 14.65 -1.07
C TYR A 137 -2.89 13.31 -1.43
N LEU A 138 -1.62 13.10 -1.08
CA LEU A 138 -0.90 11.86 -1.37
C LEU A 138 -1.52 10.65 -0.66
N ASP A 139 -1.85 10.76 0.63
CA ASP A 139 -2.39 9.69 1.47
C ASP A 139 -3.88 9.41 1.24
N GLY A 140 -4.59 10.27 0.51
CA GLY A 140 -6.04 10.22 0.37
C GLY A 140 -6.78 10.23 1.71
N SER A 141 -6.16 10.75 2.78
CA SER A 141 -6.68 10.64 4.15
C SER A 141 -6.09 11.69 5.11
N GLY A 142 -6.92 12.26 5.99
CA GLY A 142 -6.55 13.25 6.99
C GLY A 142 -7.70 13.63 7.93
N ASN A 143 -7.42 14.36 9.00
CA ASN A 143 -8.47 14.94 9.87
C ASN A 143 -9.03 16.25 9.28
N ASP A 144 -9.79 17.03 10.07
CA ASP A 144 -10.39 18.27 9.58
C ASP A 144 -9.40 19.45 9.45
N PHE A 145 -8.36 19.54 10.29
CA PHE A 145 -7.24 20.47 10.10
C PHE A 145 -6.54 20.23 8.74
N ASP A 146 -6.28 18.96 8.44
CA ASP A 146 -5.51 18.53 7.27
C ASP A 146 -6.35 18.59 5.98
N GLN A 147 -7.64 18.22 6.03
CA GLN A 147 -8.55 18.36 4.89
C GLN A 147 -8.92 19.83 4.59
N ALA A 148 -9.10 20.67 5.62
CA ALA A 148 -9.21 22.12 5.43
C ALA A 148 -7.94 22.70 4.79
N SER A 149 -6.75 22.22 5.17
CA SER A 149 -5.48 22.65 4.58
C SER A 149 -5.37 22.33 3.10
N LEU A 150 -5.77 21.11 2.69
CA LEU A 150 -5.80 20.72 1.26
C LEU A 150 -6.77 21.61 0.46
N MET A 151 -7.99 21.80 0.94
CA MET A 151 -8.97 22.68 0.29
C MET A 151 -8.47 24.12 0.17
N ILE A 152 -7.88 24.66 1.24
CA ILE A 152 -7.32 26.02 1.27
C ILE A 152 -6.13 26.17 0.31
N ALA A 153 -5.23 25.19 0.22
CA ALA A 153 -4.09 25.23 -0.70
C ALA A 153 -4.55 25.19 -2.17
N LEU A 154 -5.56 24.38 -2.50
CA LEU A 154 -6.18 24.34 -3.84
C LEU A 154 -6.84 25.67 -4.22
N ILE A 155 -7.60 26.30 -3.31
CA ILE A 155 -8.20 27.61 -3.56
C ILE A 155 -7.12 28.70 -3.71
N ARG A 156 -6.02 28.64 -2.94
CA ARG A 156 -4.91 29.59 -3.10
C ARG A 156 -4.16 29.41 -4.41
N ALA A 157 -4.00 28.17 -4.88
CA ALA A 157 -3.46 27.89 -6.21
C ALA A 157 -4.33 28.43 -7.36
N SER A 158 -5.63 28.65 -7.08
CA SER A 158 -6.68 29.11 -7.99
C SER A 158 -6.85 30.64 -8.07
N SER A 159 -6.36 31.40 -7.08
CA SER A 159 -6.63 32.85 -6.97
C SER A 159 -6.11 33.63 -8.19
N GLY A 160 -7.01 34.35 -8.87
CA GLY A 160 -6.72 35.09 -10.10
C GLY A 160 -6.46 34.22 -11.35
N LYS A 161 -6.89 32.95 -11.37
CA LYS A 161 -6.72 32.02 -12.50
C LYS A 161 -8.01 31.38 -13.03
N ASP A 162 -9.14 31.59 -12.38
CA ASP A 162 -10.45 31.17 -12.90
C ASP A 162 -10.83 31.98 -14.15
N ALA A 163 -11.91 31.56 -14.81
CA ALA A 163 -12.38 32.19 -16.05
C ALA A 163 -12.72 33.69 -15.93
N ASN A 164 -12.97 34.20 -14.71
CA ASN A 164 -13.32 35.60 -14.48
C ASN A 164 -12.18 36.44 -13.86
N SER A 165 -11.03 35.84 -13.55
CA SER A 165 -9.92 36.47 -12.79
C SER A 165 -10.33 36.96 -11.38
N THR A 166 -11.22 36.21 -10.74
CA THR A 166 -11.79 36.45 -9.40
C THR A 166 -10.70 36.33 -8.32
N ILE A 167 -10.78 37.18 -7.29
CA ILE A 167 -9.85 37.11 -6.15
C ILE A 167 -10.46 36.23 -5.05
N TYR A 168 -9.93 35.00 -4.94
CA TYR A 168 -10.24 34.10 -3.84
C TYR A 168 -9.31 34.33 -2.66
N THR A 169 -9.88 34.45 -1.45
CA THR A 169 -9.14 34.30 -0.19
C THR A 169 -9.80 33.23 0.67
N ALA A 170 -9.04 32.22 1.07
CA ALA A 170 -9.51 31.12 1.90
C ALA A 170 -8.72 31.05 3.22
N GLU A 171 -9.45 30.87 4.33
CA GLU A 171 -8.94 30.90 5.70
C GLU A 171 -9.56 29.81 6.57
N TYR A 172 -8.87 29.45 7.64
CA TYR A 172 -9.33 28.47 8.63
C TYR A 172 -10.31 29.13 9.60
N VAL A 173 -11.40 28.43 9.91
CA VAL A 173 -12.28 28.75 11.04
C VAL A 173 -12.17 27.60 12.04
N TYR A 174 -11.97 27.95 13.31
CA TYR A 174 -11.91 26.99 14.41
C TYR A 174 -12.95 27.34 15.47
N GLY A 175 -13.66 26.35 15.96
CA GLY A 175 -14.73 26.54 16.93
C GLY A 175 -15.45 25.24 17.24
N GLN A 176 -16.63 25.36 17.83
CA GLN A 176 -17.41 24.20 18.28
C GLN A 176 -18.57 23.91 17.34
N MET A 177 -18.80 22.62 17.10
CA MET A 177 -19.89 22.12 16.27
C MET A 177 -20.73 21.15 17.10
N SER A 178 -22.05 21.20 16.92
CA SER A 178 -22.99 20.30 17.61
C SER A 178 -23.54 19.27 16.63
N ILE A 179 -23.18 18.00 16.83
CA ILE A 179 -23.44 16.91 15.90
C ILE A 179 -24.36 15.87 16.57
N PRO A 180 -25.50 15.47 15.96
CA PRO A 180 -26.36 14.42 16.47
C PRO A 180 -25.62 13.09 16.68
N LEU A 181 -25.93 12.38 17.76
CA LEU A 181 -25.19 11.18 18.18
C LEU A 181 -25.14 10.09 17.09
N ASN A 182 -26.23 9.90 16.34
CA ASN A 182 -26.30 8.92 15.26
C ASN A 182 -25.43 9.28 14.04
N GLN A 183 -25.30 10.57 13.71
CA GLN A 183 -24.44 11.04 12.62
C GLN A 183 -22.96 10.89 13.02
N LEU A 184 -22.61 11.29 14.25
CA LEU A 184 -21.24 11.15 14.76
C LEU A 184 -20.83 9.67 14.92
N ALA A 185 -21.74 8.80 15.36
CA ALA A 185 -21.51 7.35 15.41
C ALA A 185 -21.25 6.74 14.02
N ASN A 186 -22.02 7.14 12.99
CA ASN A 186 -21.76 6.71 11.61
C ASN A 186 -20.40 7.22 11.10
N TRP A 187 -20.11 8.51 11.31
CA TRP A 187 -18.88 9.17 10.86
C TRP A 187 -17.61 8.55 11.49
N LEU A 188 -17.71 8.09 12.75
CA LEU A 188 -16.65 7.40 13.47
C LEU A 188 -16.68 5.86 13.36
N ASN A 189 -17.70 5.26 12.71
CA ASN A 189 -17.89 3.79 12.58
C ASN A 189 -17.98 3.04 13.94
N VAL A 190 -18.71 3.62 14.90
CA VAL A 190 -19.02 3.03 16.22
C VAL A 190 -20.52 2.84 16.40
N ASP A 191 -20.92 2.13 17.46
CA ASP A 191 -22.31 2.05 17.92
C ASP A 191 -22.94 3.44 18.16
N VAL A 192 -24.26 3.53 18.01
CA VAL A 192 -25.06 4.71 18.37
C VAL A 192 -25.22 4.78 19.91
N SER A 193 -24.10 5.02 20.58
CA SER A 193 -23.96 5.13 22.03
C SER A 193 -23.03 6.29 22.35
N SER A 194 -23.43 7.15 23.30
CA SER A 194 -22.58 8.27 23.73
C SER A 194 -21.31 7.79 24.44
N GLU A 195 -21.26 6.55 24.93
CA GLU A 195 -20.04 5.95 25.47
C GLU A 195 -19.04 5.62 24.34
N ALA A 196 -19.47 4.87 23.32
CA ALA A 196 -18.62 4.46 22.21
C ALA A 196 -18.14 5.65 21.37
N VAL A 197 -19.01 6.63 21.13
CA VAL A 197 -18.66 7.89 20.45
C VAL A 197 -17.64 8.70 21.27
N LYS A 198 -17.82 8.83 22.59
CA LYS A 198 -16.83 9.52 23.43
C LYS A 198 -15.49 8.79 23.44
N LYS A 199 -15.48 7.45 23.50
CA LYS A 199 -14.23 6.67 23.42
C LYS A 199 -13.50 6.82 22.08
N ALA A 200 -14.21 7.01 20.98
CA ALA A 200 -13.60 7.33 19.69
C ALA A 200 -12.99 8.75 19.65
N LEU A 201 -13.60 9.74 20.31
CA LEU A 201 -13.05 11.09 20.46
C LEU A 201 -11.86 11.13 21.44
N GLU A 202 -11.95 10.40 22.56
CA GLU A 202 -10.88 10.24 23.56
C GLU A 202 -9.59 9.68 22.92
N ALA A 203 -9.70 8.57 22.17
CA ALA A 203 -8.58 8.00 21.42
C ALA A 203 -8.01 8.96 20.37
N GLY A 204 -8.85 9.82 19.77
CA GLY A 204 -8.39 10.87 18.86
C GLY A 204 -7.73 12.07 19.53
N TYR A 205 -7.77 12.17 20.86
CA TYR A 205 -7.42 13.37 21.64
C TYR A 205 -8.21 14.61 21.16
N ILE A 206 -9.43 14.41 20.63
CA ILE A 206 -10.27 15.47 20.06
C ILE A 206 -11.09 16.12 21.19
N PRO A 207 -10.97 17.43 21.46
CA PRO A 207 -11.70 18.07 22.56
C PRO A 207 -13.21 18.07 22.34
N TYR A 208 -13.98 17.78 23.40
CA TYR A 208 -15.45 17.79 23.38
C TYR A 208 -16.02 18.25 24.72
N ASP A 209 -17.32 18.57 24.77
CA ASP A 209 -18.03 18.79 26.03
C ASP A 209 -18.37 17.45 26.70
N PRO A 210 -17.75 17.07 27.83
CA PRO A 210 -18.02 15.80 28.49
C PRO A 210 -19.46 15.67 29.01
N ALA A 211 -20.18 16.78 29.22
CA ALA A 211 -21.58 16.79 29.64
C ALA A 211 -22.58 16.61 28.48
N SER A 212 -22.18 16.93 27.24
CA SER A 212 -22.98 16.65 26.03
C SER A 212 -23.16 15.14 25.83
N ASN A 213 -24.29 14.68 25.28
CA ASN A 213 -24.58 13.25 25.10
C ASN A 213 -25.35 12.96 23.82
N ASP A 214 -26.39 13.75 23.53
CA ASP A 214 -27.00 13.89 22.21
C ASP A 214 -27.67 15.27 22.12
N PRO A 215 -27.30 16.14 21.16
CA PRO A 215 -26.10 16.04 20.32
C PRO A 215 -24.81 16.08 21.16
N ILE A 216 -23.70 15.66 20.55
CA ILE A 216 -22.35 15.86 21.08
C ILE A 216 -21.84 17.22 20.61
N ILE A 217 -21.11 17.94 21.47
CA ILE A 217 -20.45 19.21 21.11
C ILE A 217 -18.94 18.97 21.11
N MET A 218 -18.28 19.24 19.98
CA MET A 218 -16.85 18.99 19.77
C MET A 218 -16.14 20.15 19.06
N ASP A 219 -14.85 20.31 19.35
CA ASP A 219 -13.97 21.29 18.71
C ASP A 219 -13.55 20.82 17.31
N ARG A 220 -13.63 21.71 16.32
CA ARG A 220 -13.43 21.39 14.89
C ARG A 220 -12.86 22.55 14.09
N VAL A 221 -12.29 22.20 12.92
CA VAL A 221 -11.79 23.12 11.90
C VAL A 221 -12.59 22.98 10.61
N TRP A 222 -12.90 24.11 9.96
CA TRP A 222 -13.54 24.17 8.64
C TRP A 222 -13.02 25.38 7.84
N VAL A 223 -13.46 25.53 6.60
CA VAL A 223 -12.97 26.57 5.67
C VAL A 223 -13.98 27.71 5.55
N ARG A 224 -13.50 28.95 5.63
CA ARG A 224 -14.20 30.13 5.10
C ARG A 224 -13.54 30.57 3.81
N LEU A 225 -14.34 30.66 2.76
CA LEU A 225 -13.96 31.25 1.47
C LEU A 225 -14.60 32.63 1.36
N THR A 226 -13.80 33.64 1.00
CA THR A 226 -14.31 34.93 0.55
C THR A 226 -14.07 35.09 -0.96
N ILE A 227 -15.13 35.47 -1.68
CA ILE A 227 -15.15 35.75 -3.11
C ILE A 227 -15.72 37.16 -3.29
N ASP A 228 -14.92 38.09 -3.82
CA ASP A 228 -15.29 39.51 -4.03
C ASP A 228 -15.94 40.20 -2.80
N GLY A 229 -15.56 39.77 -1.60
CA GLY A 229 -16.07 40.27 -0.31
C GLY A 229 -17.28 39.52 0.26
N SER A 230 -17.87 38.57 -0.47
CA SER A 230 -18.92 37.67 0.01
C SER A 230 -18.32 36.41 0.63
N ALA A 231 -18.80 35.98 1.79
CA ALA A 231 -18.26 34.82 2.53
C ALA A 231 -19.15 33.58 2.44
N TYR A 232 -18.52 32.42 2.27
CA TYR A 232 -19.10 31.09 2.08
C TYR A 232 -18.38 30.10 3.02
N LEU A 233 -19.09 29.13 3.60
CA LEU A 233 -18.53 28.15 4.53
C LEU A 233 -18.55 26.73 3.97
N PHE A 234 -17.47 25.98 4.20
CA PHE A 234 -17.33 24.59 3.76
C PHE A 234 -16.73 23.72 4.85
N ASP A 235 -17.34 22.56 5.12
CA ASP A 235 -16.79 21.50 5.96
C ASP A 235 -16.39 20.30 5.07
N PRO A 236 -15.14 20.22 4.59
CA PRO A 236 -14.73 19.12 3.73
C PRO A 236 -14.56 17.79 4.48
N ALA A 237 -14.63 17.78 5.82
CA ALA A 237 -14.17 16.66 6.64
C ALA A 237 -15.30 15.77 7.17
N PHE A 238 -16.46 16.33 7.54
CA PHE A 238 -17.66 15.54 7.87
C PHE A 238 -18.13 14.70 6.67
N LYS A 239 -18.49 13.43 6.89
CA LYS A 239 -18.87 12.46 5.84
C LYS A 239 -19.86 11.42 6.34
N THR A 240 -20.74 10.96 5.45
CA THR A 240 -21.54 9.75 5.67
C THR A 240 -20.79 8.50 5.17
N TYR A 241 -20.86 7.40 5.91
CA TYR A 241 -20.17 6.14 5.60
C TYR A 241 -21.13 4.93 5.44
N ASP A 242 -20.93 4.18 4.35
CA ASP A 242 -21.40 2.81 4.16
C ASP A 242 -20.51 1.85 4.97
N ASN A 243 -20.86 1.63 6.23
CA ASN A 243 -20.12 0.76 7.17
C ASN A 243 -20.52 -0.72 6.98
N LYS A 244 -19.54 -1.61 6.78
CA LYS A 244 -19.72 -3.07 6.59
C LYS A 244 -19.38 -3.87 7.84
N SER A 245 -20.07 -5.00 7.99
CA SER A 245 -19.79 -6.03 9.01
C SER A 245 -19.01 -7.21 8.38
N PRO A 246 -18.11 -7.87 9.13
CA PRO A 246 -17.35 -9.02 8.68
C PRO A 246 -18.18 -10.31 8.65
N ILE A 247 -17.66 -11.32 7.96
CA ILE A 247 -18.21 -12.68 7.98
C ILE A 247 -17.67 -13.49 9.17
N ASP A 248 -18.37 -14.57 9.54
CA ASP A 248 -17.82 -15.60 10.43
C ASP A 248 -16.75 -16.40 9.69
N LEU A 249 -15.50 -15.92 9.78
CA LEU A 249 -14.32 -16.57 9.22
C LEU A 249 -14.09 -17.98 9.80
N GLY A 250 -14.44 -18.22 11.06
CA GLY A 250 -14.27 -19.52 11.72
C GLY A 250 -15.14 -20.60 11.09
N THR A 251 -16.42 -20.29 10.90
CA THR A 251 -17.34 -21.16 10.14
C THR A 251 -16.90 -21.28 8.68
N ALA A 252 -16.58 -20.16 8.02
CA ALA A 252 -16.20 -20.13 6.60
C ALA A 252 -14.98 -21.01 6.26
N MET A 253 -13.95 -21.02 7.11
CA MET A 253 -12.74 -21.84 6.91
C MET A 253 -12.82 -23.24 7.53
N SER A 254 -13.92 -23.60 8.20
CA SER A 254 -14.04 -24.81 9.02
C SER A 254 -12.93 -24.91 10.10
N TYR A 255 -12.71 -23.80 10.81
CA TYR A 255 -11.68 -23.67 11.84
C TYR A 255 -11.91 -24.63 13.00
N SER A 256 -10.81 -25.11 13.61
CA SER A 256 -10.85 -25.88 14.85
C SER A 256 -9.51 -25.78 15.57
N ARG A 257 -9.47 -25.05 16.69
CA ARG A 257 -8.26 -24.91 17.52
C ARG A 257 -7.77 -26.24 18.06
N SER A 258 -8.65 -27.09 18.58
CA SER A 258 -8.26 -28.40 19.13
C SER A 258 -7.67 -29.32 18.06
N THR A 259 -8.13 -29.22 16.81
CA THR A 259 -7.50 -29.91 15.67
C THR A 259 -6.15 -29.30 15.29
N LEU A 260 -5.98 -27.97 15.35
CA LEU A 260 -4.70 -27.32 15.06
C LEU A 260 -3.64 -27.66 16.12
N LEU A 261 -3.96 -27.52 17.40
CA LEU A 261 -3.09 -27.82 18.53
C LEU A 261 -2.71 -29.32 18.56
N GLY A 262 -3.70 -30.22 18.48
CA GLY A 262 -3.46 -31.67 18.38
C GLY A 262 -2.77 -32.13 17.09
N GLN A 263 -2.51 -31.23 16.13
CA GLN A 263 -1.61 -31.46 14.99
C GLN A 263 -0.21 -30.88 15.23
N ALA A 264 -0.09 -29.77 15.95
CA ALA A 264 1.15 -29.18 16.41
C ALA A 264 1.90 -30.06 17.44
N GLU A 265 1.17 -30.74 18.33
CA GLU A 265 1.75 -31.62 19.36
C GLU A 265 2.37 -32.92 18.82
N VAL A 266 2.20 -33.26 17.54
CA VAL A 266 2.57 -34.58 16.99
C VAL A 266 4.10 -34.75 16.90
N GLY A 267 4.68 -35.30 17.96
CA GLY A 267 6.14 -35.46 18.14
C GLY A 267 6.81 -34.35 18.97
N ALA A 268 6.02 -33.45 19.55
CA ALA A 268 6.48 -32.36 20.40
C ALA A 268 6.68 -32.79 21.86
N ASP A 269 7.44 -31.99 22.62
CA ASP A 269 7.58 -32.07 24.07
C ASP A 269 6.96 -30.81 24.69
N VAL A 270 5.62 -30.77 24.77
CA VAL A 270 4.83 -29.67 25.34
C VAL A 270 4.68 -29.89 26.84
N ARG A 271 5.27 -28.99 27.64
CA ARG A 271 5.44 -29.14 29.08
C ARG A 271 4.91 -27.93 29.81
N ASN A 272 3.58 -27.80 29.85
CA ASN A 272 2.88 -26.76 30.61
C ASN A 272 3.12 -26.85 32.14
N ASP A 273 3.60 -28.00 32.66
CA ASP A 273 4.06 -28.14 34.04
C ASP A 273 5.43 -27.50 34.34
N LEU A 274 6.24 -27.33 33.29
CA LEU A 274 7.59 -26.76 33.29
C LEU A 274 7.72 -25.50 32.40
N TYR A 275 6.60 -24.98 31.92
CA TYR A 275 6.46 -23.84 31.01
C TYR A 275 7.41 -23.85 29.80
N TYR A 276 7.55 -24.98 29.07
CA TYR A 276 8.25 -25.00 27.78
C TYR A 276 7.56 -25.82 26.70
N THR A 277 7.95 -25.57 25.45
CA THR A 277 7.67 -26.44 24.30
C THR A 277 8.93 -26.68 23.47
N LYS A 278 8.93 -27.74 22.68
CA LYS A 278 10.03 -28.16 21.79
C LYS A 278 9.48 -29.09 20.71
N ASN A 279 10.05 -29.04 19.51
CA ASN A 279 9.69 -29.89 18.36
C ASN A 279 8.20 -29.84 17.97
N LEU A 280 7.55 -28.67 18.03
CA LEU A 280 6.21 -28.50 17.48
C LEU A 280 6.22 -28.82 15.98
N ASN A 281 5.22 -29.57 15.53
CA ASN A 281 5.19 -30.13 14.19
C ASN A 281 4.77 -29.09 13.14
N GLU A 282 5.72 -28.25 12.73
CA GLU A 282 5.49 -27.16 11.79
C GLU A 282 4.93 -27.66 10.44
N THR A 283 5.34 -28.84 9.97
CA THR A 283 4.77 -29.47 8.76
C THR A 283 3.27 -29.70 8.89
N ASN A 284 2.80 -30.22 10.02
CA ASN A 284 1.37 -30.43 10.27
C ASN A 284 0.63 -29.10 10.46
N ILE A 285 1.23 -28.12 11.16
CA ILE A 285 0.66 -26.77 11.32
C ILE A 285 0.45 -26.12 9.95
N ARG A 286 1.49 -26.06 9.11
CA ARG A 286 1.44 -25.52 7.75
C ARG A 286 0.42 -26.24 6.88
N SER A 287 0.33 -27.57 6.99
CA SER A 287 -0.66 -28.38 6.28
C SER A 287 -2.10 -28.04 6.71
N ARG A 288 -2.32 -27.75 8.00
CA ARG A 288 -3.65 -27.37 8.51
C ARG A 288 -4.03 -25.94 8.14
N LEU A 289 -3.08 -25.00 8.14
CA LEU A 289 -3.28 -23.61 7.68
C LEU A 289 -3.58 -23.57 6.17
N ALA A 290 -2.88 -24.35 5.35
CA ALA A 290 -3.16 -24.50 3.92
C ALA A 290 -4.56 -25.11 3.66
N TYR A 291 -4.99 -26.09 4.48
CA TYR A 291 -6.36 -26.62 4.44
C TYR A 291 -7.40 -25.52 4.74
N PHE A 292 -7.24 -24.77 5.84
CA PHE A 292 -8.14 -23.66 6.18
C PHE A 292 -8.20 -22.61 5.06
N THR A 293 -7.05 -22.30 4.44
CA THR A 293 -6.96 -21.35 3.32
C THR A 293 -7.69 -21.84 2.09
N THR A 294 -7.58 -23.12 1.76
CA THR A 294 -8.30 -23.75 0.64
C THR A 294 -9.82 -23.74 0.91
N SER A 295 -10.23 -24.07 2.14
CA SER A 295 -11.63 -23.99 2.58
C SER A 295 -12.19 -22.57 2.48
N LEU A 296 -11.47 -21.57 3.01
CA LEU A 296 -11.87 -20.17 2.96
C LEU A 296 -11.91 -19.62 1.52
N ALA A 297 -10.89 -19.89 0.71
CA ALA A 297 -10.85 -19.46 -0.68
C ALA A 297 -12.02 -20.04 -1.50
N ASN A 298 -12.38 -21.31 -1.26
CA ASN A 298 -13.55 -21.93 -1.91
C ASN A 298 -14.88 -21.40 -1.35
N TYR A 299 -14.97 -21.09 -0.06
CA TYR A 299 -16.15 -20.43 0.52
C TYR A 299 -16.35 -19.03 -0.09
N LEU A 300 -15.28 -18.24 -0.22
CA LEU A 300 -15.31 -16.91 -0.83
C LEU A 300 -15.69 -16.97 -2.31
N LYS A 301 -15.05 -17.86 -3.11
CA LYS A 301 -15.41 -18.09 -4.53
C LYS A 301 -16.88 -18.50 -4.75
N ASN A 302 -17.55 -19.08 -3.76
CA ASN A 302 -18.93 -19.56 -3.88
C ASN A 302 -19.99 -18.60 -3.29
N ASN A 303 -19.63 -17.76 -2.30
CA ASN A 303 -20.60 -16.93 -1.56
C ASN A 303 -20.32 -15.41 -1.65
N TYR A 304 -19.08 -15.03 -1.96
CA TYR A 304 -18.57 -13.64 -2.00
C TYR A 304 -17.79 -13.40 -3.31
N SER A 305 -18.18 -14.10 -4.38
CA SER A 305 -17.44 -14.13 -5.65
C SER A 305 -17.31 -12.77 -6.31
N ASN A 306 -18.30 -11.90 -6.11
CA ASN A 306 -18.42 -10.59 -6.73
C ASN A 306 -18.28 -9.46 -5.67
N SER A 307 -17.72 -9.77 -4.49
CA SER A 307 -17.65 -8.86 -3.34
C SER A 307 -16.30 -8.17 -3.21
N GLU A 308 -16.27 -7.03 -2.51
CA GLU A 308 -15.02 -6.36 -2.15
C GLU A 308 -14.49 -6.86 -0.81
N VAL A 309 -13.20 -6.65 -0.52
CA VAL A 309 -12.56 -7.12 0.73
C VAL A 309 -13.30 -6.60 1.97
N LYS A 310 -13.82 -5.36 1.93
CA LYS A 310 -14.63 -4.75 3.00
C LYS A 310 -15.92 -5.51 3.34
N ASP A 311 -16.47 -6.28 2.41
CA ASP A 311 -17.70 -7.06 2.62
C ASP A 311 -17.41 -8.39 3.33
N VAL A 312 -16.12 -8.73 3.49
CA VAL A 312 -15.63 -9.97 4.13
C VAL A 312 -14.95 -9.65 5.47
N ILE A 313 -14.10 -8.63 5.51
CA ILE A 313 -13.38 -8.21 6.73
C ILE A 313 -14.11 -7.12 7.52
N GLY A 314 -15.24 -6.62 7.03
CA GLY A 314 -15.84 -5.37 7.49
C GLY A 314 -15.04 -4.15 7.01
N GLY A 315 -15.46 -2.94 7.41
CA GLY A 315 -14.81 -1.70 7.01
C GLY A 315 -15.82 -0.63 6.65
N ARG A 316 -15.45 0.33 5.79
CA ARG A 316 -16.37 1.37 5.33
C ARG A 316 -15.99 1.97 3.97
N ALA A 317 -16.94 2.66 3.34
CA ALA A 317 -16.70 3.52 2.19
C ALA A 317 -17.47 4.85 2.33
N ILE A 318 -16.87 5.96 1.88
CA ILE A 318 -17.54 7.26 1.80
C ILE A 318 -18.78 7.12 0.91
N VAL A 319 -19.94 7.58 1.38
CA VAL A 319 -21.12 7.78 0.53
C VAL A 319 -20.85 9.03 -0.30
N ILE A 320 -20.73 8.88 -1.61
CA ILE A 320 -20.42 9.99 -2.52
C ILE A 320 -21.67 10.89 -2.63
N GLU A 321 -21.52 12.17 -2.32
CA GLU A 321 -22.55 13.20 -2.49
C GLU A 321 -22.48 13.81 -3.89
N ASP A 322 -23.61 14.27 -4.42
CA ASP A 322 -23.70 14.89 -5.75
C ASP A 322 -22.93 16.24 -5.80
N PRO A 323 -22.30 16.60 -6.94
CA PRO A 323 -21.51 17.82 -7.07
C PRO A 323 -22.27 19.11 -6.76
N LEU A 324 -21.61 20.05 -6.07
CA LEU A 324 -22.20 21.33 -5.70
C LEU A 324 -22.64 22.15 -6.93
N THR A 325 -23.95 22.36 -7.07
CA THR A 325 -24.55 23.22 -8.10
C THR A 325 -24.30 24.70 -7.79
N GLU A 326 -24.61 25.13 -6.58
CA GLU A 326 -24.40 26.48 -6.04
C GLU A 326 -23.35 26.48 -4.91
N LEU A 327 -22.87 27.66 -4.50
CA LEU A 327 -21.95 27.79 -3.37
C LEU A 327 -22.74 27.74 -2.04
N PRO A 328 -22.33 26.90 -1.06
CA PRO A 328 -22.97 26.88 0.26
C PRO A 328 -22.80 28.22 0.96
N THR A 329 -23.86 28.70 1.61
CA THR A 329 -23.92 30.05 2.20
C THR A 329 -23.21 30.08 3.57
N THR A 330 -23.83 30.66 4.60
CA THR A 330 -23.33 30.61 5.98
C THR A 330 -23.72 29.33 6.72
N ASP A 331 -24.54 28.47 6.09
CA ASP A 331 -25.12 27.31 6.74
C ASP A 331 -24.36 26.03 6.33
N LEU A 332 -23.59 25.47 7.29
CA LEU A 332 -22.96 24.15 7.20
C LEU A 332 -23.97 23.03 7.52
N HIS A 333 -23.61 21.77 7.21
CA HIS A 333 -24.39 20.58 7.59
C HIS A 333 -24.77 20.56 9.10
N PHE A 334 -23.92 21.12 9.96
CA PHE A 334 -24.22 21.40 11.37
C PHE A 334 -23.79 22.82 11.74
N SER A 335 -24.69 23.57 12.38
CA SER A 335 -24.40 24.95 12.81
C SER A 335 -23.33 24.99 13.91
N PRO A 336 -22.33 25.88 13.85
CA PRO A 336 -21.35 26.04 14.91
C PRO A 336 -21.97 26.72 16.15
N THR A 337 -21.68 26.19 17.34
CA THR A 337 -22.18 26.73 18.63
C THR A 337 -21.28 27.85 19.15
N THR A 338 -19.98 27.79 18.88
CA THR A 338 -19.04 28.89 19.08
C THR A 338 -18.10 28.98 17.87
N THR A 339 -17.63 30.18 17.54
CA THR A 339 -16.63 30.37 16.48
C THR A 339 -15.53 31.30 16.97
N SER A 340 -14.29 30.99 16.58
CA SER A 340 -13.13 31.85 16.78
C SER A 340 -12.40 32.01 15.44
N GLY A 341 -12.18 33.26 15.03
CA GLY A 341 -11.32 33.53 13.90
C GLY A 341 -9.86 33.43 14.34
N TRP A 342 -9.12 32.44 13.84
CA TRP A 342 -7.66 32.51 13.91
C TRP A 342 -7.19 33.70 13.06
N PRO A 343 -6.37 34.62 13.59
CA PRO A 343 -6.10 35.92 12.95
C PRO A 343 -5.11 35.84 11.78
N LYS A 344 -4.98 34.68 11.12
CA LYS A 344 -4.02 34.39 10.05
C LYS A 344 -4.54 33.35 9.07
N SER A 345 -3.97 33.38 7.87
CA SER A 345 -4.11 32.40 6.79
C SER A 345 -3.41 31.05 7.06
N ASP A 346 -3.10 30.70 8.30
CA ASP A 346 -2.26 29.55 8.68
C ASP A 346 -2.71 28.99 10.04
N ILE A 347 -2.39 27.73 10.30
CA ILE A 347 -2.69 27.01 11.54
C ILE A 347 -1.67 27.47 12.61
N PRO A 348 -2.09 27.90 13.82
CA PRO A 348 -1.16 28.33 14.86
C PRO A 348 -0.24 27.19 15.33
N ASP A 349 1.02 27.51 15.62
CA ASP A 349 2.07 26.60 16.10
C ASP A 349 1.64 25.68 17.25
N GLU A 350 0.79 26.16 18.15
CA GLU A 350 0.27 25.37 19.25
C GLU A 350 -0.55 24.13 18.81
N TYR A 351 -1.11 24.11 17.59
CA TYR A 351 -1.89 23.00 17.02
C TYR A 351 -1.12 22.12 16.01
N LYS A 352 0.20 22.30 15.83
CA LYS A 352 0.99 21.51 14.88
C LYS A 352 1.84 20.45 15.59
N THR A 353 1.84 19.21 15.08
CA THR A 353 2.81 18.19 15.48
C THR A 353 4.18 18.54 14.91
N THR A 354 5.27 18.25 15.65
CA THR A 354 6.65 18.49 15.20
C THR A 354 7.48 17.20 15.18
N LEU A 355 8.39 17.09 14.21
CA LEU A 355 9.46 16.09 14.18
C LEU A 355 10.80 16.81 14.33
N GLN A 356 11.64 16.30 15.20
CA GLN A 356 12.95 16.87 15.52
C GLN A 356 14.02 15.82 15.22
N VAL A 357 15.15 16.24 14.65
CA VAL A 357 16.30 15.36 14.38
C VAL A 357 17.54 16.03 14.98
N ALA A 358 18.19 15.30 15.89
CA ALA A 358 19.35 15.73 16.63
C ALA A 358 20.49 14.72 16.44
N VAL A 359 21.72 15.16 16.21
CA VAL A 359 22.91 14.30 16.09
C VAL A 359 24.01 14.78 17.02
N CYS A 360 24.52 13.90 17.87
CA CYS A 360 25.46 14.22 18.95
C CYS A 360 26.45 13.08 19.25
N ARG A 361 27.28 13.27 20.28
CA ARG A 361 28.33 12.34 20.72
C ARG A 361 28.06 11.70 22.10
N SER A 362 26.79 11.55 22.50
CA SER A 362 26.43 10.94 23.79
C SER A 362 25.23 10.00 23.70
N ASP A 363 25.42 8.86 24.33
CA ASP A 363 24.43 7.87 24.75
C ASP A 363 23.27 8.40 25.60
N SER A 364 23.48 9.50 26.34
CA SER A 364 22.46 10.14 27.18
C SER A 364 21.34 10.86 26.41
N GLY A 365 21.44 10.92 25.08
CA GLY A 365 20.45 11.53 24.19
C GLY A 365 20.88 12.88 23.62
N CYS A 366 20.47 13.13 22.38
CA CYS A 366 20.78 14.33 21.62
C CYS A 366 19.67 15.37 21.76
N THR A 367 20.06 16.57 22.16
CA THR A 367 19.21 17.72 22.47
C THR A 367 19.71 18.95 21.72
N SER A 368 18.92 20.02 21.66
CA SER A 368 19.34 21.30 21.05
C SER A 368 20.59 21.94 21.68
N ALA A 369 20.99 21.51 22.89
CA ALA A 369 22.13 22.07 23.63
C ALA A 369 23.44 21.25 23.52
N ASN A 370 23.38 19.97 23.13
CA ASN A 370 24.55 19.07 23.03
C ASN A 370 24.74 18.43 21.64
N SER A 371 23.95 18.84 20.65
CA SER A 371 24.01 18.30 19.28
C SER A 371 24.82 19.18 18.32
N GLU A 372 25.40 18.55 17.31
CA GLU A 372 26.11 19.20 16.21
C GLU A 372 25.18 19.51 15.03
N ILE A 373 24.18 18.65 14.82
CA ILE A 373 23.03 18.90 13.95
C ILE A 373 21.80 18.91 14.86
N TYR A 374 21.00 19.98 14.81
CA TYR A 374 19.68 19.99 15.42
C TYR A 374 18.69 20.68 14.48
N LYS A 375 17.61 19.98 14.15
CA LYS A 375 16.51 20.47 13.33
C LYS A 375 15.18 20.13 13.97
N SER A 376 14.18 20.99 13.75
CA SER A 376 12.79 20.78 14.10
C SER A 376 11.94 21.26 12.94
N TYR A 377 10.97 20.44 12.54
CA TYR A 377 10.07 20.63 11.41
C TYR A 377 8.63 20.46 11.93
N ASP A 378 7.69 21.27 11.44
CA ASP A 378 6.26 20.95 11.59
C ASP A 378 5.96 19.74 10.68
N THR A 379 5.21 18.72 11.14
CA THR A 379 5.08 17.46 10.37
C THR A 379 4.31 17.61 9.07
N ALA A 380 3.39 18.57 9.02
CA ALA A 380 2.68 19.00 7.82
C ALA A 380 3.65 19.37 6.68
N ASP A 381 4.74 20.06 7.01
CA ASP A 381 5.72 20.52 6.04
C ASP A 381 6.40 19.34 5.32
N PHE A 382 6.49 18.15 5.91
CA PHE A 382 7.18 17.03 5.26
C PHE A 382 6.62 16.73 3.89
N SER A 383 5.31 16.84 3.67
CA SER A 383 4.75 16.79 2.30
C SER A 383 5.14 15.51 1.52
N GLY A 384 5.42 14.40 2.21
CA GLY A 384 5.92 13.16 1.61
C GLY A 384 7.38 13.22 1.12
N ARG A 385 8.18 14.19 1.58
CA ARG A 385 9.62 14.34 1.28
C ARG A 385 10.48 13.32 2.04
N ARG A 386 11.44 12.69 1.34
CA ARG A 386 12.49 11.86 1.95
C ARG A 386 13.32 12.72 2.92
N LEU A 387 13.67 12.17 4.08
CA LEU A 387 14.66 12.73 5.01
C LEU A 387 15.77 11.69 5.24
N THR A 388 17.04 12.05 5.07
CA THR A 388 18.18 11.13 5.28
C THR A 388 19.30 11.75 6.10
N ILE A 389 20.07 10.91 6.78
CA ILE A 389 21.41 11.25 7.27
C ILE A 389 22.41 10.33 6.57
N ARG A 390 23.45 10.92 5.98
CA ARG A 390 24.55 10.22 5.34
C ARG A 390 25.88 10.70 5.88
N PHE A 391 26.79 9.77 6.13
CA PHE A 391 28.16 10.12 6.47
C PHE A 391 29.03 10.26 5.21
N ILE A 392 29.85 11.31 5.17
CA ILE A 392 30.83 11.55 4.11
C ILE A 392 32.17 11.79 4.78
N ALA A 393 33.14 10.87 4.58
CA ALA A 393 34.44 10.88 5.25
C ALA A 393 34.32 11.14 6.77
N ASN A 394 33.46 10.38 7.45
CA ASN A 394 33.13 10.50 8.88
C ASN A 394 32.44 11.81 9.30
N GLN A 395 31.79 12.55 8.39
CA GLN A 395 30.98 13.73 8.72
C GLN A 395 29.49 13.46 8.45
N PRO A 396 28.59 13.56 9.45
CA PRO A 396 27.15 13.41 9.22
C PRO A 396 26.61 14.62 8.46
N ASN A 397 25.77 14.34 7.47
CA ASN A 397 25.10 15.32 6.64
C ASN A 397 23.61 14.93 6.52
N LEU A 398 22.73 15.86 6.90
CA LEU A 398 21.27 15.73 6.88
C LEU A 398 20.71 16.30 5.57
N TYR A 399 19.92 15.51 4.83
CA TYR A 399 19.33 15.89 3.55
C TYR A 399 17.80 15.81 3.57
N LEU A 400 17.16 16.79 2.94
CA LEU A 400 15.71 16.84 2.70
C LEU A 400 15.44 16.76 1.19
N ASN A 401 14.82 15.67 0.76
CA ASN A 401 14.54 15.33 -0.64
C ASN A 401 15.79 15.49 -1.55
N GLY A 402 16.94 14.97 -1.10
CA GLY A 402 18.21 15.02 -1.83
C GLY A 402 19.02 16.31 -1.71
N ASN A 403 18.53 17.32 -0.98
CA ASN A 403 19.21 18.61 -0.80
C ASN A 403 19.78 18.70 0.61
N LEU A 404 21.05 19.13 0.74
CA LEU A 404 21.70 19.30 2.03
C LEU A 404 21.02 20.42 2.83
N GLU A 405 20.59 20.14 4.06
CA GLU A 405 19.91 21.11 4.90
C GLU A 405 20.85 22.25 5.35
N PRO A 406 20.39 23.51 5.44
CA PRO A 406 21.18 24.61 5.99
C PRO A 406 21.54 24.34 7.46
N GLY A 407 22.83 24.16 7.77
CA GLY A 407 23.28 23.70 9.10
C GLY A 407 23.06 22.21 9.36
N GLY A 408 22.80 21.41 8.32
CA GLY A 408 22.66 19.95 8.38
C GLY A 408 23.98 19.17 8.38
N THR A 409 25.12 19.85 8.40
CA THR A 409 26.47 19.24 8.40
C THR A 409 27.09 19.32 9.80
N GLY A 410 27.33 18.16 10.42
CA GLY A 410 28.01 18.07 11.72
C GLY A 410 29.53 18.20 11.64
N GLN A 411 30.24 17.83 12.70
CA GLN A 411 31.70 17.71 12.71
C GLN A 411 32.13 16.29 12.35
N ASN A 412 33.44 16.08 12.19
CA ASN A 412 33.99 14.75 11.97
C ASN A 412 33.86 13.88 13.24
N VAL A 413 33.39 12.64 13.08
CA VAL A 413 33.23 11.64 14.15
C VAL A 413 34.26 10.52 14.02
N SER A 414 35.22 10.49 14.95
CA SER A 414 36.20 9.40 15.10
C SER A 414 35.86 8.51 16.31
N THR A 415 34.59 8.49 16.70
CA THR A 415 34.00 7.88 17.90
C THR A 415 32.52 7.61 17.62
N ASP A 416 31.89 6.78 18.46
CA ASP A 416 30.44 6.56 18.47
C ASP A 416 29.64 7.86 18.28
N ALA A 417 28.73 7.83 17.30
CA ALA A 417 27.79 8.91 17.01
C ALA A 417 26.37 8.47 17.41
N TYR A 418 25.54 9.45 17.78
CA TYR A 418 24.18 9.20 18.25
C TYR A 418 23.19 10.11 17.52
N MET A 419 22.01 9.58 17.24
CA MET A 419 20.85 10.31 16.74
C MET A 419 19.75 10.29 17.79
N THR A 420 19.01 11.39 17.92
CA THR A 420 17.70 11.41 18.56
C THR A 420 16.67 11.94 17.57
N ILE A 421 15.58 11.19 17.41
CA ILE A 421 14.39 11.63 16.68
C ILE A 421 13.28 11.85 17.71
N THR A 422 12.70 13.04 17.73
CA THR A 422 11.63 13.41 18.67
C THR A 422 10.34 13.76 17.92
N ILE A 423 9.21 13.15 18.28
CA ILE A 423 7.88 13.49 17.75
C ILE A 423 7.04 14.09 18.87
N ASP A 424 6.72 15.39 18.80
CA ASP A 424 5.89 16.08 19.79
C ASP A 424 4.55 16.52 19.19
N HIS A 425 3.45 15.95 19.69
CA HIS A 425 2.09 16.25 19.25
C HIS A 425 1.46 17.42 20.04
N PRO A 426 0.48 18.14 19.46
CA PRO A 426 -0.25 19.23 20.09
C PRO A 426 -1.36 18.75 21.05
N TYR A 427 -1.41 17.45 21.37
CA TYR A 427 -2.39 16.91 22.31
C TYR A 427 -2.23 17.51 23.72
N GLU A 428 -3.31 17.43 24.47
CA GLU A 428 -3.51 18.23 25.67
C GLU A 428 -3.56 17.36 26.93
N GLU A 429 -2.51 17.40 27.75
CA GLU A 429 -2.48 16.87 29.12
C GLU A 429 -1.45 17.63 29.98
N ASN A 430 -1.28 17.24 31.25
CA ASN A 430 -0.26 17.78 32.16
C ASN A 430 1.21 17.44 31.79
N GLY A 431 1.52 17.24 30.50
CA GLY A 431 2.84 16.84 30.00
C GLY A 431 3.14 17.35 28.58
N THR A 432 4.18 16.78 27.99
CA THR A 432 4.56 16.93 26.57
C THR A 432 4.41 15.57 25.91
N HIS A 433 3.63 15.48 24.82
CA HIS A 433 3.42 14.25 24.06
C HIS A 433 4.60 14.01 23.08
N ALA A 434 5.81 14.07 23.63
CA ALA A 434 7.11 14.09 22.95
C ALA A 434 7.78 12.71 23.01
N ALA A 435 7.52 11.87 22.00
CA ALA A 435 8.14 10.56 21.85
C ALA A 435 9.60 10.73 21.42
N ASN A 436 10.54 10.02 22.06
CA ASN A 436 11.99 10.17 21.81
C ASN A 436 12.66 8.82 21.48
N TYR A 437 13.08 8.65 20.22
CA TYR A 437 13.91 7.54 19.77
C TYR A 437 15.38 7.96 19.78
N ASN A 438 16.17 7.34 20.66
CA ASN A 438 17.62 7.52 20.70
C ASN A 438 18.29 6.33 20.00
N LEU A 439 19.33 6.57 19.21
CA LEU A 439 19.99 5.55 18.39
C LEU A 439 21.50 5.78 18.36
N LYS A 440 22.31 4.75 18.60
CA LYS A 440 23.73 4.78 18.23
C LYS A 440 23.84 4.45 16.75
N ILE A 441 24.47 5.33 15.98
CA ILE A 441 24.72 5.19 14.54
C ILE A 441 26.20 5.01 14.25
N GLY A 442 26.49 4.33 13.13
CA GLY A 442 27.82 4.21 12.56
C GLY A 442 28.34 5.53 11.98
N ASP A 443 29.63 5.59 11.70
CA ASP A 443 30.37 6.77 11.25
C ASP A 443 30.48 6.91 9.72
N THR A 444 29.96 5.93 8.96
CA THR A 444 30.26 5.73 7.54
C THR A 444 29.04 5.44 6.66
N ASN A 445 27.84 5.38 7.26
CA ASN A 445 26.66 4.73 6.68
C ASN A 445 25.58 5.71 6.16
N THR A 446 24.46 5.19 5.68
CA THR A 446 23.28 5.98 5.24
C THR A 446 22.01 5.51 5.93
N TYR A 447 21.26 6.46 6.50
CA TYR A 447 20.02 6.28 7.24
C TYR A 447 18.90 7.06 6.54
N ALA A 448 17.82 6.40 6.15
CA ALA A 448 16.56 7.05 5.80
C ALA A 448 15.68 7.15 7.04
N ILE A 449 15.22 8.35 7.39
CA ILE A 449 14.22 8.56 8.44
C ILE A 449 12.84 8.42 7.80
N VAL A 450 12.15 7.35 8.16
CA VAL A 450 10.87 6.97 7.55
C VAL A 450 9.73 7.23 8.52
N TYR A 451 8.60 7.69 7.99
CA TYR A 451 7.47 8.17 8.77
C TYR A 451 6.13 7.84 8.09
N ASN A 452 5.14 7.48 8.89
CA ASN A 452 3.74 7.40 8.49
C ASN A 452 2.89 8.12 9.54
N PHE A 453 1.94 8.94 9.10
CA PHE A 453 1.08 9.73 9.96
C PHE A 453 -0.38 9.38 9.69
N GLY A 454 -1.22 9.30 10.72
CA GLY A 454 -2.64 9.01 10.54
C GLY A 454 -2.98 7.63 9.96
N GLY A 455 -2.03 6.68 9.91
CA GLY A 455 -2.24 5.35 9.31
C GLY A 455 -2.49 5.36 7.80
N GLY A 456 -1.83 6.26 7.05
CA GLY A 456 -1.94 6.38 5.59
C GLY A 456 -1.44 5.14 4.83
N ILE A 457 -1.98 4.88 3.63
CA ILE A 457 -1.63 3.71 2.78
C ILE A 457 -1.34 4.11 1.32
N SER A 458 -0.63 5.23 1.13
CA SER A 458 -0.49 5.87 -0.19
C SER A 458 0.24 5.05 -1.25
N ASP A 459 -0.46 4.74 -2.35
CA ASP A 459 0.18 4.36 -3.61
C ASP A 459 0.77 5.57 -4.37
N ILE A 460 0.20 6.77 -4.19
CA ILE A 460 0.61 7.97 -4.93
C ILE A 460 2.02 8.40 -4.50
N LEU A 461 2.30 8.38 -3.19
CA LEU A 461 3.62 8.65 -2.63
C LEU A 461 4.64 7.61 -3.11
N LEU A 462 4.35 6.31 -3.00
CA LEU A 462 5.28 5.26 -3.43
C LEU A 462 5.55 5.31 -4.94
N LYS A 463 4.53 5.52 -5.79
CA LYS A 463 4.72 5.76 -7.24
C LYS A 463 5.61 6.97 -7.51
N LYS A 464 5.39 8.09 -6.81
CA LYS A 464 6.19 9.32 -6.95
C LYS A 464 7.65 9.12 -6.50
N ARG A 465 7.88 8.31 -5.46
CA ARG A 465 9.22 7.94 -4.97
C ARG A 465 9.95 6.98 -5.91
N GLN A 466 9.28 5.95 -6.39
CA GLN A 466 9.82 5.03 -7.39
C GLN A 466 10.23 5.76 -8.68
N LYS A 467 9.38 6.66 -9.19
CA LYS A 467 9.68 7.46 -10.38
C LYS A 467 10.88 8.41 -10.18
N GLN A 468 11.09 8.93 -8.97
CA GLN A 468 12.27 9.73 -8.63
C GLN A 468 13.54 8.87 -8.59
N LEU A 469 13.48 7.65 -8.06
CA LEU A 469 14.58 6.68 -8.07
C LEU A 469 14.99 6.28 -9.50
N GLU A 470 14.00 6.02 -10.36
CA GLU A 470 14.22 5.76 -11.80
C GLU A 470 14.82 6.97 -12.52
N LEU A 471 14.33 8.19 -12.22
CA LEU A 471 14.87 9.42 -12.77
C LEU A 471 16.33 9.64 -12.35
N ASP A 472 16.67 9.52 -11.07
CA ASP A 472 18.06 9.69 -10.60
C ASP A 472 19.00 8.63 -11.21
N ARG A 473 18.56 7.37 -11.32
CA ARG A 473 19.28 6.31 -12.05
C ARG A 473 19.47 6.64 -13.54
N SER A 474 18.43 7.14 -14.22
CA SER A 474 18.51 7.52 -15.65
C SER A 474 19.47 8.69 -15.92
N ASN A 475 19.67 9.56 -14.92
CA ASN A 475 20.67 10.64 -14.96
C ASN A 475 22.11 10.16 -14.67
N GLY A 476 22.32 8.87 -14.39
CA GLY A 476 23.63 8.29 -14.14
C GLY A 476 24.15 8.43 -12.70
N GLU A 477 23.27 8.70 -11.73
CA GLU A 477 23.64 8.69 -10.31
C GLU A 477 24.04 7.29 -9.85
N SER A 478 25.10 7.17 -9.05
CA SER A 478 25.57 5.88 -8.53
C SER A 478 24.55 5.27 -7.56
N ASP A 479 24.38 3.95 -7.56
CA ASP A 479 23.62 3.23 -6.54
C ASP A 479 24.10 3.53 -5.11
N SER A 480 25.39 3.86 -4.94
CA SER A 480 25.96 4.25 -3.65
C SER A 480 25.65 5.69 -3.21
N SER A 481 25.04 6.52 -4.07
CA SER A 481 24.77 7.95 -3.81
C SER A 481 23.66 8.16 -2.78
N GLU A 482 23.58 9.37 -2.18
CA GLU A 482 22.44 9.71 -1.31
C GLU A 482 21.11 9.66 -2.07
N LYS A 483 21.10 10.05 -3.34
CA LYS A 483 19.90 10.03 -4.18
C LYS A 483 19.35 8.62 -4.36
N VAL A 484 20.18 7.69 -4.82
CA VAL A 484 19.74 6.33 -5.17
C VAL A 484 19.61 5.44 -3.94
N LEU A 485 20.61 5.38 -3.05
CA LEU A 485 20.52 4.58 -1.82
C LEU A 485 19.49 5.16 -0.84
N GLY A 486 19.46 6.49 -0.68
CA GLY A 486 18.51 7.15 0.21
C GLY A 486 17.06 6.96 -0.23
N GLU A 487 16.76 7.08 -1.54
CA GLU A 487 15.40 6.79 -2.02
C GLU A 487 15.05 5.31 -1.90
N SER A 488 16.00 4.40 -2.15
CA SER A 488 15.79 2.95 -1.99
C SER A 488 15.45 2.57 -0.54
N LEU A 489 16.21 3.08 0.44
CA LEU A 489 15.94 2.88 1.88
C LEU A 489 14.60 3.52 2.30
N ASN A 490 14.27 4.69 1.76
CA ASN A 490 13.00 5.38 2.02
C ASN A 490 11.81 4.60 1.43
N ILE A 491 11.90 4.09 0.21
CA ILE A 491 10.86 3.26 -0.42
C ILE A 491 10.65 1.98 0.40
N LEU A 492 11.73 1.28 0.78
CA LEU A 492 11.69 0.10 1.64
C LEU A 492 10.90 0.35 2.93
N GLY A 493 11.21 1.42 3.66
CA GLY A 493 10.50 1.75 4.90
C GLY A 493 9.06 2.22 4.70
N GLN A 494 8.79 3.01 3.65
CA GLN A 494 7.42 3.44 3.34
C GLN A 494 6.53 2.26 2.90
N SER A 495 7.08 1.28 2.17
CA SER A 495 6.37 0.03 1.84
C SER A 495 6.10 -0.82 3.09
N TRP A 496 7.05 -0.95 4.02
CA TRP A 496 6.79 -1.62 5.31
C TRP A 496 5.69 -0.91 6.11
N LEU A 497 5.76 0.42 6.23
CA LEU A 497 4.77 1.24 6.93
C LEU A 497 3.36 1.10 6.32
N LYS A 498 3.27 1.04 4.99
CA LYS A 498 2.02 0.74 4.26
C LYS A 498 1.51 -0.67 4.57
N GLN A 499 2.37 -1.69 4.51
CA GLN A 499 1.98 -3.08 4.79
C GLN A 499 1.49 -3.25 6.24
N VAL A 500 2.13 -2.58 7.22
CA VAL A 500 1.70 -2.48 8.62
C VAL A 500 0.31 -1.83 8.74
N ALA A 501 0.10 -0.69 8.08
CA ALA A 501 -1.21 -0.02 8.11
C ALA A 501 -2.32 -0.87 7.45
N MET A 502 -1.99 -1.69 6.44
CA MET A 502 -2.94 -2.62 5.83
C MET A 502 -3.22 -3.85 6.72
N SER A 503 -2.21 -4.50 7.30
CA SER A 503 -2.41 -5.63 8.22
C SER A 503 -3.23 -5.23 9.45
N ASN A 504 -3.00 -4.02 9.96
CA ASN A 504 -3.72 -3.51 11.12
C ASN A 504 -5.18 -3.15 10.79
N ARG A 505 -5.48 -2.71 9.55
CA ARG A 505 -6.86 -2.56 9.05
C ARG A 505 -7.57 -3.92 8.94
N MET A 506 -6.89 -4.97 8.46
CA MET A 506 -7.45 -6.34 8.43
C MET A 506 -7.76 -6.86 9.84
N LEU A 507 -6.79 -6.77 10.75
CA LEU A 507 -6.91 -7.15 12.15
C LEU A 507 -8.05 -6.41 12.86
N ALA A 508 -8.14 -5.08 12.69
CA ALA A 508 -9.20 -4.25 13.24
C ALA A 508 -10.59 -4.63 12.70
N GLY A 509 -10.71 -4.84 11.38
CA GLY A 509 -11.96 -5.27 10.74
C GLY A 509 -12.49 -6.58 11.31
N ILE A 510 -11.69 -7.65 11.29
CA ILE A 510 -12.15 -8.98 11.73
C ILE A 510 -12.31 -9.12 13.25
N SER A 511 -11.72 -8.20 14.03
CA SER A 511 -11.92 -8.09 15.49
C SER A 511 -13.00 -7.08 15.89
N GLN A 512 -13.61 -6.37 14.91
CA GLN A 512 -14.60 -5.32 15.13
C GLN A 512 -14.15 -4.19 16.07
N ARG A 513 -12.95 -3.67 15.80
CA ARG A 513 -12.41 -2.46 16.42
C ARG A 513 -12.01 -1.43 15.37
N ILE A 514 -11.75 -0.22 15.85
CA ILE A 514 -11.05 0.82 15.08
C ILE A 514 -9.60 0.83 15.58
N PHE A 515 -8.66 0.96 14.65
CA PHE A 515 -7.23 1.03 14.92
C PHE A 515 -6.71 2.36 14.39
N LEU A 516 -6.40 3.27 15.30
CA LEU A 516 -5.98 4.64 15.02
C LEU A 516 -4.46 4.73 15.18
N GLY A 517 -3.74 5.07 14.12
CA GLY A 517 -2.31 5.35 14.20
C GLY A 517 -2.08 6.86 14.15
N HIS A 518 -1.54 7.45 15.22
CA HIS A 518 -1.16 8.86 15.25
C HIS A 518 0.13 9.06 14.45
N HIS A 519 1.18 8.31 14.81
CA HIS A 519 2.42 8.29 14.06
C HIS A 519 3.12 6.94 14.14
N ASN A 520 3.94 6.67 13.13
CA ASN A 520 5.03 5.71 13.13
C ASN A 520 6.26 6.43 12.60
N VAL A 521 7.34 6.52 13.38
CA VAL A 521 8.62 7.08 12.92
C VAL A 521 9.77 6.17 13.34
N GLY A 522 10.74 6.01 12.44
CA GLY A 522 11.90 5.16 12.63
C GLY A 522 12.96 5.39 11.56
N ILE A 523 13.85 4.42 11.43
CA ILE A 523 14.85 4.40 10.36
C ILE A 523 14.78 3.12 9.52
N VAL A 524 15.25 3.26 8.29
CA VAL A 524 15.79 2.16 7.49
C VAL A 524 17.22 2.51 7.14
N ALA A 525 18.13 1.59 7.37
CA ALA A 525 19.56 1.82 7.20
C ALA A 525 20.21 0.74 6.33
N GLN A 526 21.30 1.13 5.68
CA GLN A 526 22.35 0.20 5.32
C GLN A 526 23.57 0.54 6.17
N ASP A 527 23.73 -0.20 7.27
CA ASP A 527 25.00 -0.26 7.97
C ASP A 527 25.84 -1.34 7.27
N GLU A 528 26.39 -2.29 8.03
CA GLU A 528 27.11 -3.44 7.51
C GLU A 528 26.12 -4.59 7.10
N TYR A 529 24.82 -4.42 7.39
CA TYR A 529 23.64 -5.07 6.79
C TYR A 529 22.49 -4.04 6.58
N TYR A 530 21.46 -4.42 5.82
CA TYR A 530 20.18 -3.71 5.79
C TYR A 530 19.31 -4.07 7.01
N TYR A 531 18.66 -3.08 7.62
CA TYR A 531 17.61 -3.30 8.61
C TYR A 531 16.57 -2.18 8.62
N ILE A 532 15.44 -2.47 9.27
CA ILE A 532 14.38 -1.53 9.60
C ILE A 532 14.21 -1.52 11.13
N ASP A 533 14.12 -0.33 11.73
CA ASP A 533 13.96 -0.15 13.18
C ASP A 533 12.98 1.01 13.42
N VAL A 534 11.70 0.68 13.65
CA VAL A 534 10.60 1.65 13.77
C VAL A 534 10.05 1.63 15.19
N LYS A 535 10.56 2.54 16.02
CA LYS A 535 10.27 2.57 17.46
C LYS A 535 9.31 3.65 17.91
N GLN A 536 9.05 4.69 17.12
CA GLN A 536 8.10 5.75 17.49
C GLN A 536 6.74 5.46 16.89
N GLY A 537 6.12 4.35 17.30
CA GLY A 537 4.71 4.13 17.06
C GLY A 537 3.88 4.74 18.18
N MET A 538 2.76 5.37 17.83
CA MET A 538 1.69 5.74 18.75
C MET A 538 0.37 5.35 18.12
N TYR A 539 -0.34 4.45 18.79
CA TYR A 539 -1.57 3.85 18.31
C TYR A 539 -2.58 3.69 19.43
N ASP A 540 -3.85 3.90 19.10
CA ASP A 540 -4.98 3.68 19.98
C ASP A 540 -5.97 2.71 19.33
N THR A 541 -6.67 1.91 20.15
CA THR A 541 -7.70 0.97 19.66
C THR A 541 -9.04 1.21 20.33
N VAL A 542 -10.06 1.48 19.52
CA VAL A 542 -11.41 1.80 20.01
C VAL A 542 -12.30 0.58 19.80
N TYR A 543 -13.09 0.21 20.81
CA TYR A 543 -14.14 -0.78 20.61
C TYR A 543 -15.23 -0.22 19.68
N LYS A 544 -15.79 -1.06 18.80
CA LYS A 544 -16.98 -0.67 18.02
C LYS A 544 -18.25 -0.73 18.85
N TYR A 545 -18.30 -1.68 19.80
CA TYR A 545 -19.45 -2.01 20.63
C TYR A 545 -19.16 -1.76 22.13
N SER A 546 -20.14 -1.22 22.86
CA SER A 546 -19.96 -0.89 24.29
C SER A 546 -19.64 -2.11 25.16
N GLY A 547 -18.53 -2.04 25.92
CA GLY A 547 -18.14 -3.06 26.91
C GLY A 547 -17.11 -4.10 26.47
N ASP A 548 -16.55 -3.98 25.26
CA ASP A 548 -15.55 -4.92 24.73
C ASP A 548 -14.11 -4.66 25.25
N THR A 549 -13.53 -5.68 25.88
CA THR A 549 -12.20 -5.65 26.54
C THR A 549 -11.05 -6.34 25.78
N GLU A 550 -11.25 -6.86 24.57
CA GLU A 550 -10.25 -7.70 23.86
C GLU A 550 -8.97 -6.98 23.31
N TRP A 551 -8.70 -5.73 23.70
CA TRP A 551 -7.59 -4.91 23.15
C TRP A 551 -6.22 -5.59 23.24
N LEU A 552 -5.92 -6.29 24.34
CA LEU A 552 -4.65 -6.99 24.57
C LEU A 552 -4.39 -8.09 23.53
N THR A 553 -5.44 -8.78 23.07
CA THR A 553 -5.35 -9.83 22.05
C THR A 553 -4.88 -9.22 20.72
N ILE A 554 -5.46 -8.08 20.33
CA ILE A 554 -5.06 -7.33 19.13
C ILE A 554 -3.63 -6.82 19.27
N GLY A 555 -3.23 -6.40 20.48
CA GLY A 555 -1.84 -6.16 20.85
C GLY A 555 -0.91 -7.28 20.41
N LYS A 556 -1.17 -8.50 20.88
CA LYS A 556 -0.35 -9.69 20.64
C LYS A 556 -0.29 -10.06 19.16
N VAL A 557 -1.42 -10.02 18.46
CA VAL A 557 -1.47 -10.38 17.03
C VAL A 557 -0.80 -9.32 16.14
N SER A 558 -1.02 -8.03 16.43
CA SER A 558 -0.34 -6.92 15.74
C SER A 558 1.18 -7.05 15.86
N ALA A 559 1.72 -7.20 17.07
CA ALA A 559 3.16 -7.35 17.29
C ALA A 559 3.76 -8.55 16.51
N LEU A 560 3.11 -9.72 16.58
CA LEU A 560 3.53 -10.91 15.82
C LEU A 560 3.58 -10.66 14.31
N ILE A 561 2.64 -9.90 13.75
CA ILE A 561 2.61 -9.56 12.32
C ILE A 561 3.61 -8.44 11.98
N LEU A 562 3.80 -7.43 12.83
CA LEU A 562 4.80 -6.37 12.64
C LEU A 562 6.22 -6.94 12.57
N SER A 563 6.61 -7.79 13.53
CA SER A 563 7.91 -8.46 13.48
C SER A 563 7.98 -9.49 12.34
N GLY A 564 6.82 -10.03 11.95
CA GLY A 564 6.67 -10.70 10.67
C GLY A 564 7.10 -9.83 9.47
N LEU A 565 6.60 -8.61 9.36
CA LEU A 565 6.90 -7.70 8.26
C LEU A 565 8.35 -7.18 8.27
N GLU A 566 9.02 -7.07 9.43
CA GLU A 566 10.45 -6.68 9.54
C GLU A 566 11.35 -7.51 8.62
N HIS A 567 11.23 -8.84 8.70
CA HIS A 567 11.98 -9.75 7.82
C HIS A 567 11.29 -9.93 6.46
N GLY A 568 9.95 -9.95 6.44
CA GLY A 568 9.15 -10.15 5.25
C GLY A 568 9.43 -9.10 4.16
N ILE A 569 9.58 -7.82 4.50
CA ILE A 569 9.85 -6.76 3.51
C ILE A 569 11.25 -6.88 2.88
N LEU A 570 12.22 -7.42 3.62
CA LEU A 570 13.56 -7.71 3.13
C LEU A 570 13.56 -8.97 2.23
N GLU A 571 12.87 -10.04 2.63
CA GLU A 571 12.71 -11.25 1.82
C GLU A 571 11.89 -11.00 0.55
N GLN A 572 10.94 -10.06 0.58
CA GLN A 572 10.26 -9.57 -0.61
C GLN A 572 11.29 -9.03 -1.63
N LEU A 573 12.20 -8.13 -1.20
CA LEU A 573 13.24 -7.55 -2.06
C LEU A 573 14.30 -8.54 -2.54
N VAL A 574 14.84 -9.39 -1.66
CA VAL A 574 16.01 -10.24 -1.94
C VAL A 574 15.66 -11.68 -2.36
N GLY A 575 14.37 -12.02 -2.34
CA GLY A 575 13.84 -13.38 -2.49
C GLY A 575 14.01 -14.22 -1.22
N SER A 576 13.12 -15.19 -0.99
CA SER A 576 13.15 -16.08 0.19
C SER A 576 14.40 -16.97 0.31
N THR A 577 15.23 -17.03 -0.73
CA THR A 577 16.51 -17.75 -0.77
C THR A 577 17.75 -16.85 -0.74
N GLY A 578 17.57 -15.53 -0.55
CA GLY A 578 18.64 -14.54 -0.56
C GLY A 578 19.34 -14.36 0.80
N ALA A 579 19.54 -13.10 1.20
CA ALA A 579 20.13 -12.75 2.49
C ALA A 579 19.23 -13.21 3.67
N PRO A 580 19.80 -13.66 4.80
CA PRO A 580 19.02 -14.04 5.96
C PRO A 580 18.45 -12.81 6.66
N ALA A 581 17.30 -12.32 6.21
CA ALA A 581 16.52 -11.35 6.97
C ALA A 581 16.02 -11.99 8.28
N VAL A 582 16.11 -11.27 9.41
CA VAL A 582 15.83 -11.80 10.74
C VAL A 582 14.75 -10.99 11.44
N SER A 583 13.88 -11.69 12.17
CA SER A 583 12.87 -11.11 13.06
C SER A 583 12.73 -11.98 14.32
N THR A 584 12.08 -11.47 15.37
CA THR A 584 11.86 -12.26 16.59
C THR A 584 10.98 -13.49 16.30
N ILE A 585 9.94 -13.40 15.44
CA ILE A 585 9.15 -14.60 15.09
C ILE A 585 9.98 -15.63 14.31
N LYS A 586 10.89 -15.19 13.43
CA LYS A 586 11.76 -16.07 12.64
C LYS A 586 12.83 -16.75 13.51
N LEU A 587 13.34 -16.06 14.54
CA LEU A 587 14.24 -16.66 15.53
C LEU A 587 13.54 -17.71 16.39
N LEU A 588 12.29 -17.47 16.81
CA LEU A 588 11.50 -18.45 17.55
C LEU A 588 11.09 -19.64 16.66
N GLN A 589 10.74 -19.42 15.39
CA GLN A 589 10.57 -20.48 14.39
C GLN A 589 11.85 -21.33 14.27
N ARG A 590 13.02 -20.68 14.14
CA ARG A 590 14.32 -21.36 14.05
C ARG A 590 14.70 -22.13 15.31
N ALA A 591 14.29 -21.66 16.50
CA ALA A 591 14.44 -22.41 17.74
C ALA A 591 13.64 -23.73 17.70
N ASN A 592 12.42 -23.70 17.16
CA ASN A 592 11.61 -24.89 16.97
C ASN A 592 12.20 -25.86 15.92
N GLU A 593 12.61 -25.36 14.75
CA GLU A 593 13.26 -26.15 13.68
C GLU A 593 14.51 -26.91 14.16
N THR A 594 15.32 -26.26 15.00
CA THR A 594 16.56 -26.83 15.55
C THR A 594 16.34 -27.69 16.80
N GLY A 595 15.09 -27.81 17.25
CA GLY A 595 14.72 -28.56 18.44
C GLY A 595 15.30 -27.98 19.72
N MET A 596 15.46 -26.66 19.81
CA MET A 596 15.68 -25.99 21.09
C MET A 596 14.34 -25.85 21.83
N LYS A 597 14.36 -25.93 23.15
CA LYS A 597 13.19 -25.54 23.95
C LYS A 597 12.97 -24.05 23.87
N VAL A 598 11.70 -23.65 23.81
CA VAL A 598 11.26 -22.28 24.07
C VAL A 598 10.44 -22.28 25.35
N TYR A 599 10.82 -21.40 26.28
CA TYR A 599 10.22 -21.24 27.59
C TYR A 599 9.24 -20.07 27.62
N LEU A 600 8.14 -20.23 28.36
CA LEU A 600 7.35 -19.12 28.89
C LEU A 600 7.84 -18.83 30.31
N VAL A 601 8.17 -17.56 30.56
CA VAL A 601 8.77 -17.14 31.82
C VAL A 601 8.00 -15.98 32.43
N ASN A 602 7.40 -16.23 33.59
CA ASN A 602 6.80 -15.24 34.49
C ASN A 602 7.02 -15.64 35.95
N TYR A 603 6.35 -14.98 36.91
CA TYR A 603 6.45 -15.27 38.35
C TYR A 603 6.15 -16.74 38.71
N GLY A 604 5.26 -17.39 37.96
CA GLY A 604 4.96 -18.82 38.12
C GLY A 604 6.13 -19.73 37.72
N THR A 605 6.95 -19.30 36.76
CA THR A 605 8.15 -20.02 36.30
C THR A 605 9.30 -19.88 37.31
N TYR A 606 9.54 -18.67 37.84
CA TYR A 606 10.55 -18.40 38.89
C TYR A 606 10.11 -17.22 39.77
N ASN A 607 10.34 -17.32 41.08
CA ASN A 607 10.20 -16.21 42.01
C ASN A 607 11.18 -16.32 43.20
N ALA A 608 11.30 -15.23 43.97
CA ALA A 608 12.26 -15.14 45.07
C ALA A 608 11.81 -15.86 46.37
N ASP A 609 10.51 -16.10 46.56
CA ASP A 609 9.98 -16.79 47.75
C ASP A 609 10.09 -18.33 47.66
N GLY A 610 10.35 -18.86 46.46
CA GLY A 610 10.53 -20.30 46.21
C GLY A 610 9.24 -21.08 45.91
N THR A 611 8.12 -20.39 45.64
CA THR A 611 6.85 -21.03 45.24
C THR A 611 6.73 -21.28 43.72
N GLY A 612 7.54 -20.62 42.89
CA GLY A 612 7.63 -20.83 41.45
C GLY A 612 8.26 -22.17 41.06
N LYS A 613 8.12 -22.60 39.79
CA LYS A 613 8.55 -23.93 39.34
C LYS A 613 10.04 -24.21 39.45
N TYR A 614 10.88 -23.21 39.22
CA TYR A 614 12.34 -23.33 39.24
C TYR A 614 12.94 -22.62 40.45
N SER A 615 13.92 -23.24 41.09
CA SER A 615 14.80 -22.53 42.04
C SER A 615 15.76 -21.60 41.29
N TRP A 616 16.28 -20.57 41.95
CA TRP A 616 17.18 -19.57 41.32
C TRP A 616 18.36 -20.20 40.55
N ASN A 617 18.96 -21.26 41.11
CA ASN A 617 20.08 -21.95 40.45
C ASN A 617 19.63 -22.84 39.28
N ALA A 618 18.42 -23.43 39.33
CA ALA A 618 17.85 -24.13 38.18
C ALA A 618 17.48 -23.15 37.07
N PHE A 619 16.84 -22.03 37.42
CA PHE A 619 16.42 -20.98 36.48
C PHE A 619 17.61 -20.39 35.70
N LYS A 620 18.69 -19.99 36.39
CA LYS A 620 19.94 -19.54 35.74
C LYS A 620 20.56 -20.60 34.84
N ALA A 621 20.38 -21.89 35.14
CA ALA A 621 20.93 -22.97 34.34
C ALA A 621 20.19 -23.13 32.99
N LEU A 622 18.87 -22.91 32.97
CA LEU A 622 18.04 -22.98 31.75
C LEU A 622 18.61 -22.10 30.63
N PHE A 623 19.04 -20.90 30.98
CA PHE A 623 19.54 -19.89 30.06
C PHE A 623 21.07 -19.72 30.12
N SER A 624 21.82 -20.69 30.63
CA SER A 624 23.26 -20.53 30.92
C SER A 624 24.16 -20.17 29.73
N ASN A 625 23.66 -20.32 28.50
CA ASN A 625 24.29 -19.89 27.24
C ASN A 625 23.91 -18.46 26.77
N TYR A 626 22.93 -17.81 27.40
CA TYR A 626 22.42 -16.47 27.08
C TYR A 626 23.35 -15.34 27.58
N LYS A 627 24.66 -15.50 27.37
CA LYS A 627 25.71 -14.55 27.79
C LYS A 627 25.97 -13.51 26.70
N ASN A 628 26.28 -12.29 27.11
CA ASN A 628 26.46 -11.15 26.20
C ASN A 628 27.91 -10.64 26.07
N ASP A 629 28.88 -11.31 26.69
CA ASP A 629 30.31 -11.00 26.49
C ASP A 629 31.16 -12.25 26.65
N MET A 630 32.07 -12.47 25.70
CA MET A 630 33.04 -13.56 25.69
C MET A 630 34.22 -13.31 26.66
N ASN A 631 34.45 -12.05 27.05
CA ASN A 631 35.54 -11.63 27.94
C ASN A 631 35.15 -11.61 29.43
N CYS A 632 33.89 -11.88 29.79
CA CYS A 632 33.43 -11.78 31.18
C CYS A 632 33.96 -12.91 32.09
N SER A 633 35.16 -12.71 32.66
CA SER A 633 35.81 -13.67 33.56
C SER A 633 35.46 -13.44 35.05
N VAL A 634 34.17 -13.49 35.42
CA VAL A 634 33.73 -13.33 36.83
C VAL A 634 32.80 -14.46 37.27
N THR A 635 33.28 -15.31 38.18
CA THR A 635 32.46 -16.30 38.90
C THR A 635 31.84 -15.69 40.16
N CYS A 636 30.63 -15.14 40.04
CA CYS A 636 29.82 -14.77 41.21
C CYS A 636 29.23 -16.03 41.87
N THR A 637 30.06 -16.72 42.68
CA THR A 637 29.71 -18.02 43.26
C THR A 637 28.65 -17.93 44.36
N ASP A 638 28.50 -16.78 45.02
CA ASP A 638 27.50 -16.58 46.07
C ASP A 638 26.88 -15.19 46.04
N CYS A 639 25.55 -15.14 46.02
CA CYS A 639 24.74 -13.93 46.19
C CYS A 639 23.57 -14.17 47.16
N ALA A 640 23.65 -15.23 47.97
CA ALA A 640 22.55 -15.71 48.80
C ALA A 640 22.51 -15.11 50.22
N ASN A 641 23.54 -14.38 50.65
CA ASN A 641 23.67 -13.88 52.03
C ASN A 641 24.20 -12.43 52.09
N LEU A 642 23.91 -11.77 53.22
CA LEU A 642 24.19 -10.36 53.47
C LEU A 642 25.67 -9.97 53.29
N ILE A 643 25.89 -8.81 52.68
CA ILE A 643 27.16 -8.33 52.11
C ILE A 643 28.32 -8.33 53.11
N PRO A 644 29.39 -9.11 52.89
CA PRO A 644 30.69 -8.91 53.54
C PRO A 644 31.42 -7.71 52.93
N ALA A 645 32.06 -6.88 53.76
CA ALA A 645 32.77 -5.69 53.30
C ALA A 645 33.97 -6.04 52.41
N GLY A 646 33.87 -5.70 51.12
CA GLY A 646 34.92 -5.93 50.12
C GLY A 646 34.38 -6.03 48.69
N CYS A 647 33.15 -6.54 48.52
CA CYS A 647 32.48 -6.54 47.21
C CYS A 647 31.79 -5.19 46.97
N VAL A 648 32.09 -4.55 45.83
CA VAL A 648 31.42 -3.32 45.39
C VAL A 648 30.48 -3.66 44.24
N CYS A 649 29.17 -3.57 44.47
CA CYS A 649 28.18 -3.59 43.40
C CYS A 649 28.22 -2.25 42.66
N SER A 650 29.11 -2.12 41.68
CA SER A 650 29.04 -1.01 40.74
C SER A 650 27.80 -1.18 39.85
N PRO A 651 27.03 -0.11 39.56
CA PRO A 651 26.03 -0.15 38.49
C PRO A 651 26.69 -0.42 37.13
N THR A 652 27.95 -0.05 36.94
CA THR A 652 28.78 -0.40 35.78
C THR A 652 29.59 -1.67 36.06
N CYS A 653 28.91 -2.81 36.23
CA CYS A 653 29.54 -4.09 35.95
C CYS A 653 29.42 -4.33 34.43
N PRO A 654 30.52 -4.37 33.64
CA PRO A 654 30.44 -4.37 32.19
C PRO A 654 29.81 -5.65 31.61
N CYS A 655 29.69 -6.70 32.42
CA CYS A 655 29.01 -7.94 32.04
C CYS A 655 27.48 -7.82 32.16
N SER A 656 26.80 -7.32 31.13
CA SER A 656 25.34 -7.25 31.03
C SER A 656 24.70 -8.64 30.82
N ASN A 657 24.70 -9.45 31.89
CA ASN A 657 24.10 -10.79 31.87
C ASN A 657 22.55 -10.70 31.86
N CYS A 658 21.94 -10.59 30.68
CA CYS A 658 20.49 -10.35 30.50
C CYS A 658 19.57 -11.24 31.35
N ILE A 659 19.97 -12.49 31.61
CA ILE A 659 19.27 -13.45 32.48
C ILE A 659 19.02 -12.87 33.88
N ALA A 660 19.98 -12.10 34.41
CA ALA A 660 19.87 -11.47 35.72
C ALA A 660 18.88 -10.29 35.71
N THR A 661 18.87 -9.46 34.65
CA THR A 661 17.88 -8.37 34.50
C THR A 661 16.46 -8.93 34.34
N LEU A 662 16.31 -9.93 33.47
CA LEU A 662 15.04 -10.64 33.25
C LEU A 662 14.54 -11.26 34.57
N ALA A 663 15.42 -11.98 35.29
CA ALA A 663 15.10 -12.54 36.59
C ALA A 663 14.77 -11.51 37.68
N LEU A 664 15.42 -10.33 37.68
CA LEU A 664 15.11 -9.27 38.63
C LEU A 664 13.70 -8.74 38.42
N ASN A 665 13.34 -8.40 37.16
CA ASN A 665 12.00 -7.98 36.78
C ASN A 665 10.95 -9.00 37.25
N ILE A 666 11.16 -10.28 36.91
CA ILE A 666 10.26 -11.38 37.32
C ILE A 666 10.22 -11.54 38.85
N SER A 667 11.35 -11.42 39.55
CA SER A 667 11.42 -11.67 41.00
C SER A 667 10.70 -10.63 41.86
N TRP A 668 10.38 -9.46 41.29
CA TRP A 668 9.63 -8.37 41.92
C TRP A 668 8.17 -8.30 41.47
N ASP A 669 7.80 -9.08 40.45
CA ASP A 669 6.47 -9.13 39.85
C ASP A 669 5.59 -10.21 40.52
N SER A 670 5.06 -9.94 41.72
CA SER A 670 4.11 -10.86 42.37
C SER A 670 2.77 -11.01 41.63
N ASP A 671 2.51 -10.14 40.65
CA ASP A 671 1.18 -9.85 40.11
C ASP A 671 1.02 -10.36 38.66
N TYR A 672 2.05 -11.03 38.13
CA TYR A 672 2.13 -11.61 36.77
C TYR A 672 2.05 -10.56 35.65
N THR A 673 2.62 -9.39 35.89
CA THR A 673 2.73 -8.33 34.88
C THR A 673 3.76 -8.65 33.79
N HIS A 674 4.80 -9.43 34.03
CA HIS A 674 5.85 -9.75 33.05
C HIS A 674 5.83 -11.22 32.59
N THR A 675 5.48 -11.46 31.31
CA THR A 675 5.63 -12.74 30.60
C THR A 675 6.66 -12.63 29.47
N TYR A 676 7.65 -13.51 29.43
CA TYR A 676 8.64 -13.60 28.34
C TYR A 676 8.52 -14.95 27.61
N ILE A 677 8.61 -14.94 26.27
CA ILE A 677 8.75 -16.14 25.42
C ILE A 677 10.17 -16.17 24.85
N ILE A 678 10.99 -17.13 25.28
CA ILE A 678 12.45 -17.07 25.14
C ILE A 678 13.08 -18.47 24.95
N PRO A 679 14.00 -18.67 23.98
CA PRO A 679 14.68 -19.96 23.73
C PRO A 679 15.69 -20.33 24.83
N GLU A 680 16.00 -21.62 25.00
CA GLU A 680 16.97 -22.12 26.01
C GLU A 680 18.43 -21.70 25.71
N SER A 681 18.74 -21.42 24.44
CA SER A 681 19.99 -20.78 24.03
C SER A 681 19.69 -19.47 23.32
N GLY A 682 20.37 -18.40 23.71
CA GLY A 682 20.22 -17.09 23.06
C GLY A 682 20.83 -17.07 21.67
N SER A 683 22.03 -17.62 21.51
CA SER A 683 22.81 -17.58 20.28
C SER A 683 22.24 -18.44 19.15
N ILE A 684 21.18 -17.98 18.46
CA ILE A 684 20.59 -18.69 17.33
C ILE A 684 21.35 -18.34 16.05
N GLY A 685 22.10 -19.32 15.52
CA GLY A 685 22.87 -19.20 14.29
C GLY A 685 22.08 -19.53 13.03
N TRP A 686 22.37 -18.78 11.97
CA TRP A 686 21.90 -19.06 10.61
C TRP A 686 22.89 -19.98 9.87
N LYS A 687 22.42 -20.64 8.82
CA LYS A 687 23.26 -21.33 7.84
C LYS A 687 23.02 -20.79 6.45
N ASP A 688 24.06 -20.73 5.63
CA ASP A 688 23.95 -20.35 4.22
C ASP A 688 23.35 -21.47 3.35
N GLY A 689 23.05 -21.16 2.08
CA GLY A 689 22.55 -22.13 1.11
C GLY A 689 23.54 -23.25 0.75
N SER A 690 24.78 -23.20 1.27
CA SER A 690 25.80 -24.25 1.16
C SER A 690 25.96 -25.07 2.45
N GLY A 691 25.25 -24.72 3.52
CA GLY A 691 25.29 -25.39 4.83
C GLY A 691 26.35 -24.87 5.81
N ASN A 692 27.13 -23.84 5.46
CA ASN A 692 28.08 -23.19 6.37
C ASN A 692 27.32 -22.36 7.42
N ASP A 693 27.88 -22.18 8.62
CA ASP A 693 27.30 -21.26 9.60
C ASP A 693 27.56 -19.80 9.15
N TYR A 694 26.54 -18.93 9.21
CA TYR A 694 26.75 -17.49 9.12
C TYR A 694 27.62 -17.02 10.32
N PRO A 695 28.47 -16.00 10.15
CA PRO A 695 29.38 -15.54 11.20
C PRO A 695 28.66 -15.00 12.45
N ILE A 696 27.39 -14.59 12.28
CA ILE A 696 26.57 -13.96 13.32
C ILE A 696 25.48 -14.89 13.82
N LYS A 697 25.16 -14.71 15.10
CA LYS A 697 24.05 -15.34 15.80
C LYS A 697 23.23 -14.26 16.46
N PHE A 698 21.92 -14.46 16.47
CA PHE A 698 20.99 -13.51 17.05
C PHE A 698 20.24 -14.13 18.23
N LYS A 699 20.01 -13.33 19.26
CA LYS A 699 19.15 -13.64 20.40
C LYS A 699 17.88 -12.82 20.28
N GLY A 700 16.75 -13.43 20.63
CA GLY A 700 15.47 -12.74 20.61
C GLY A 700 14.46 -13.35 21.56
N TYR A 701 13.52 -12.51 22.00
CA TYR A 701 12.42 -12.88 22.88
C TYR A 701 11.19 -12.02 22.57
N ILE A 702 10.00 -12.57 22.84
CA ILE A 702 8.80 -11.75 23.05
C ILE A 702 8.76 -11.41 24.55
N HIS A 703 8.50 -10.17 24.89
CA HIS A 703 8.20 -9.73 26.25
C HIS A 703 6.84 -9.04 26.25
N VAL A 704 5.87 -9.63 26.94
CA VAL A 704 4.61 -8.97 27.29
C VAL A 704 4.75 -8.42 28.71
N GLN A 705 4.51 -7.12 28.83
CA GLN A 705 4.35 -6.41 30.09
C GLN A 705 2.89 -5.99 30.20
N ASN A 706 2.21 -6.25 31.32
CA ASN A 706 0.82 -5.88 31.60
C ASN A 706 0.81 -4.94 32.83
N ASP A 707 1.04 -3.65 32.61
CA ASP A 707 1.20 -2.67 33.69
C ASP A 707 -0.16 -2.28 34.28
N SER A 708 -0.58 -3.05 35.29
CA SER A 708 -1.91 -3.02 35.91
C SER A 708 -3.05 -3.33 34.92
N SER A 709 -4.30 -3.00 35.24
CA SER A 709 -5.49 -3.41 34.46
C SER A 709 -5.70 -2.60 33.17
N THR A 710 -4.65 -1.99 32.62
CA THR A 710 -4.79 -0.78 31.79
C THR A 710 -3.76 -0.60 30.67
N GLU A 711 -2.50 -1.06 30.78
CA GLU A 711 -1.54 -1.03 29.67
C GLU A 711 -0.97 -2.43 29.41
N ALA A 712 -0.66 -2.73 28.14
CA ALA A 712 0.34 -3.74 27.86
C ALA A 712 1.33 -3.33 26.79
N ILE A 713 2.61 -3.52 27.10
CA ILE A 713 3.72 -3.28 26.18
C ILE A 713 4.27 -4.63 25.74
N ILE A 714 4.23 -4.87 24.43
CA ILE A 714 4.64 -6.11 23.80
C ILE A 714 5.89 -5.79 23.00
N ARG A 715 7.04 -6.31 23.43
CA ARG A 715 8.35 -6.05 22.81
C ARG A 715 8.86 -7.31 22.13
N MET A 716 9.22 -7.19 20.87
CA MET A 716 9.84 -8.22 20.07
C MET A 716 11.29 -7.81 19.83
N ALA A 717 12.14 -8.20 20.78
CA ALA A 717 13.51 -7.73 20.85
C ALA A 717 14.45 -8.65 20.06
N ILE A 718 15.42 -8.05 19.38
CA ILE A 718 16.53 -8.72 18.71
C ILE A 718 17.86 -8.09 19.16
N MET A 719 18.84 -8.96 19.35
CA MET A 719 20.24 -8.62 19.66
C MET A 719 21.16 -9.59 18.93
N ASP A 720 22.38 -9.16 18.67
CA ASP A 720 23.47 -10.02 18.20
C ASP A 720 24.18 -10.63 19.42
N ASP A 721 25.02 -11.63 19.20
CA ASP A 721 25.98 -12.10 20.19
C ASP A 721 27.05 -11.03 20.58
N ASN A 722 27.30 -10.01 19.74
CA ASN A 722 28.58 -9.26 19.74
C ASN A 722 28.59 -7.74 20.11
N SER A 723 27.48 -7.02 20.39
CA SER A 723 27.51 -5.53 20.61
C SER A 723 26.27 -4.96 21.36
N PRO A 724 26.15 -3.64 21.72
CA PRO A 724 25.04 -3.15 22.57
C PRO A 724 24.14 -1.93 22.15
N ALA A 725 22.78 -2.06 22.15
CA ALA A 725 21.63 -1.07 22.28
C ALA A 725 20.14 -1.29 21.64
N ILE A 726 19.46 -2.46 21.80
CA ILE A 726 18.25 -3.16 21.18
C ILE A 726 17.84 -2.80 19.74
N TYR A 727 17.66 -3.81 18.86
CA TYR A 727 16.76 -3.74 17.69
C TYR A 727 15.36 -4.17 18.14
N ASP A 728 14.45 -3.20 18.31
CA ASP A 728 13.35 -3.33 19.27
C ASP A 728 12.01 -3.12 18.58
N GLY A 729 11.44 -4.22 18.07
CA GLY A 729 10.07 -4.29 17.55
C GLY A 729 9.07 -4.17 18.69
N GLY A 730 9.00 -3.00 19.31
CA GLY A 730 8.05 -2.67 20.36
C GLY A 730 6.65 -2.44 19.82
N PHE A 731 5.66 -2.60 20.69
CA PHE A 731 4.28 -2.22 20.46
C PHE A 731 3.60 -2.02 21.82
N SER A 732 3.38 -0.76 22.24
CA SER A 732 2.45 -0.50 23.34
C SER A 732 1.02 -0.49 22.81
N VAL A 733 0.12 -1.19 23.49
CA VAL A 733 -1.33 -0.99 23.36
C VAL A 733 -1.90 -0.67 24.71
N GLN A 734 -2.83 0.27 24.70
CA GLN A 734 -3.29 0.96 25.87
C GLN A 734 -4.81 0.85 26.01
N ALA A 735 -5.26 0.65 27.23
CA ALA A 735 -6.56 1.07 27.71
C ALA A 735 -6.37 2.29 28.64
N ILE A 736 -7.42 3.10 28.79
CA ILE A 736 -7.35 4.43 29.41
C ILE A 736 -7.23 4.30 30.98
N THR A 737 -6.44 5.19 31.65
CA THR A 737 -5.93 5.26 33.09
C THR A 737 -4.61 4.50 33.48
N ASP A 738 -3.71 5.06 34.33
CA ASP A 738 -2.35 5.71 34.10
C ASP A 738 -0.97 4.92 34.00
N ALA A 739 0.06 5.53 33.32
CA ALA A 739 1.59 5.49 33.47
C ALA A 739 2.52 4.25 33.12
N LEU A 740 3.87 4.27 32.81
CA LEU A 740 4.88 5.18 32.11
C LEU A 740 6.44 4.72 32.08
N LEU A 741 7.16 4.75 30.91
CA LEU A 741 8.64 4.98 30.53
C LEU A 741 9.95 4.10 30.88
N THR A 742 10.98 4.02 29.95
CA THR A 742 12.48 3.60 29.96
C THR A 742 13.03 2.47 28.97
N GLU A 743 14.36 2.08 28.77
CA GLU A 743 14.91 1.25 27.55
C GLU A 743 16.49 0.72 27.54
N LYS A 744 16.98 -0.44 26.90
CA LYS A 744 18.17 -0.75 25.89
C LYS A 744 19.11 -2.09 25.85
N VAL A 745 19.57 -2.73 24.68
CA VAL A 745 20.41 -4.05 24.41
C VAL A 745 21.36 -4.42 23.11
N TYR A 746 21.07 -4.63 21.74
CA TYR A 746 21.81 -4.79 20.34
C TYR A 746 22.92 -5.93 19.97
N ASN A 747 23.86 -5.99 18.93
CA ASN A 747 24.13 -5.55 17.46
C ASN A 747 25.32 -6.30 16.68
N LEU A 748 25.33 -6.47 15.31
CA LEU A 748 26.47 -6.51 14.29
C LEU A 748 26.15 -7.14 12.87
N SER A 749 27.08 -7.24 11.87
CA SER A 749 26.75 -7.57 10.43
C SER A 749 27.82 -8.23 9.43
N THR A 750 27.78 -7.91 8.11
CA THR A 750 28.61 -8.22 6.86
C THR A 750 28.13 -9.14 5.71
N ASN A 751 28.29 -8.62 4.47
CA ASN A 751 28.42 -9.24 3.12
C ASN A 751 27.19 -9.45 2.22
N PHE A 752 26.95 -8.54 1.26
CA PHE A 752 26.41 -8.82 -0.09
C PHE A 752 26.94 -7.82 -1.13
N SER A 753 27.15 -8.27 -2.38
CA SER A 753 27.64 -7.46 -3.51
C SER A 753 27.09 -7.98 -4.85
N GLU A 754 26.88 -7.09 -5.82
CA GLU A 754 26.43 -7.39 -7.19
C GLU A 754 25.15 -8.24 -7.31
N LEU A 755 24.00 -7.62 -7.01
CA LEU A 755 22.70 -8.06 -7.48
C LEU A 755 22.00 -6.90 -8.21
N SER A 756 21.48 -7.17 -9.40
CA SER A 756 20.76 -6.20 -10.22
C SER A 756 19.32 -6.05 -9.72
N TYR A 757 19.14 -5.21 -8.70
CA TYR A 757 17.82 -4.87 -8.15
C TYR A 757 17.07 -3.90 -9.08
N GLU A 758 16.06 -4.44 -9.76
CA GLU A 758 14.85 -3.67 -10.04
C GLU A 758 14.06 -3.57 -8.71
N PRO A 759 13.98 -2.38 -8.07
CA PRO A 759 13.15 -2.18 -6.90
C PRO A 759 11.66 -2.30 -7.28
N PHE A 760 10.80 -2.49 -6.28
CA PHE A 760 9.37 -2.75 -6.50
C PHE A 760 8.63 -1.64 -7.27
N SER A 761 8.57 -1.82 -8.60
CA SER A 761 7.70 -1.07 -9.48
C SER A 761 6.23 -1.40 -9.18
N ILE A 762 5.56 -0.50 -8.46
CA ILE A 762 4.08 -0.49 -8.37
C ILE A 762 3.46 -0.24 -9.77
N GLU A 763 4.23 0.26 -10.74
CA GLU A 763 3.80 0.38 -12.14
C GLU A 763 3.65 -0.96 -12.88
N THR A 764 3.90 -2.09 -12.23
CA THR A 764 3.63 -3.44 -12.76
C THR A 764 2.15 -3.82 -12.59
N ILE A 765 1.41 -3.10 -11.73
CA ILE A 765 -0.05 -3.19 -11.61
C ILE A 765 -0.69 -2.41 -12.77
N ALA A 766 -0.74 -3.01 -13.95
CA ALA A 766 -1.50 -2.46 -15.07
C ALA A 766 -3.01 -2.56 -14.76
N THR A 767 -3.73 -1.45 -14.88
CA THR A 767 -5.19 -1.44 -14.86
C THR A 767 -5.73 -2.27 -16.03
N ILE A 768 -6.59 -3.23 -15.71
CA ILE A 768 -7.26 -4.10 -16.70
C ILE A 768 -8.58 -3.49 -17.18
N THR A 769 -9.08 -2.47 -16.47
CA THR A 769 -9.93 -1.43 -17.04
C THR A 769 -9.39 -1.05 -18.42
N PRO A 770 -10.17 -1.16 -19.51
CA PRO A 770 -9.69 -0.72 -20.81
C PRO A 770 -9.34 0.78 -20.71
N PRO A 771 -8.14 1.21 -21.13
CA PRO A 771 -7.77 2.62 -21.09
C PRO A 771 -8.78 3.41 -21.93
N TYR A 772 -9.47 4.33 -21.28
CA TYR A 772 -10.49 5.15 -21.91
C TYR A 772 -9.79 6.26 -22.67
N TYR A 773 -9.48 6.01 -23.93
CA TYR A 773 -8.84 7.01 -24.77
C TYR A 773 -9.80 8.16 -25.09
N SER A 774 -9.24 9.37 -25.12
CA SER A 774 -9.87 10.55 -25.73
C SER A 774 -10.05 10.33 -27.24
N LYS A 775 -10.63 11.28 -27.99
CA LYS A 775 -10.64 11.16 -29.47
C LYS A 775 -9.25 11.26 -30.07
N GLU A 776 -8.38 12.04 -29.45
CA GLU A 776 -6.94 12.04 -29.69
C GLU A 776 -6.28 10.94 -28.81
N PRO A 777 -5.09 10.41 -29.16
CA PRO A 777 -4.52 9.25 -28.47
C PRO A 777 -3.85 9.62 -27.13
N VAL A 778 -4.70 9.99 -26.16
CA VAL A 778 -4.38 10.29 -24.77
C VAL A 778 -5.27 9.40 -23.90
N ASP A 779 -4.67 8.69 -22.95
CA ASP A 779 -5.39 7.91 -21.94
C ASP A 779 -6.04 8.85 -20.92
N MET A 780 -7.38 8.85 -20.83
CA MET A 780 -8.10 9.73 -19.90
C MET A 780 -8.02 9.30 -18.44
N ALA A 781 -7.52 8.09 -18.13
CA ALA A 781 -7.30 7.66 -16.75
C ALA A 781 -5.96 8.18 -16.19
N GLY A 782 -4.83 7.85 -16.84
CA GLY A 782 -3.48 8.18 -16.39
C GLY A 782 -2.84 9.40 -17.05
N GLY A 783 -3.46 9.98 -18.09
CA GLY A 783 -2.97 11.15 -18.81
C GLY A 783 -1.78 10.90 -19.74
N ALA A 784 -1.48 9.64 -20.07
CA ALA A 784 -0.39 9.27 -20.95
C ALA A 784 -0.72 9.55 -22.42
N TYR A 785 0.27 9.99 -23.22
CA TYR A 785 0.20 9.84 -24.67
C TYR A 785 0.45 8.38 -25.04
N THR A 786 -0.47 7.78 -25.79
CA THR A 786 -0.32 6.42 -26.33
C THR A 786 -0.21 6.46 -27.85
N TYR A 787 0.33 5.41 -28.46
CA TYR A 787 0.33 5.25 -29.91
C TYR A 787 0.55 3.78 -30.27
N ASP A 788 -0.47 3.14 -30.82
CA ASP A 788 -0.42 1.76 -31.30
C ASP A 788 -0.43 1.74 -32.84
N HIS A 789 0.45 0.95 -33.45
CA HIS A 789 0.57 0.87 -34.91
C HIS A 789 0.91 -0.54 -35.42
N ASN A 790 0.21 -0.98 -36.46
CA ASN A 790 0.48 -2.24 -37.16
C ASN A 790 1.49 -1.96 -38.29
N ASP A 791 2.76 -2.31 -38.09
CA ASP A 791 3.81 -2.00 -39.07
C ASP A 791 3.86 -3.04 -40.21
N LEU A 792 3.57 -4.31 -39.93
CA LEU A 792 3.59 -5.39 -40.94
C LEU A 792 2.65 -6.53 -40.56
N ALA A 793 1.68 -6.86 -41.42
CA ALA A 793 0.73 -7.96 -41.18
C ALA A 793 0.43 -8.79 -42.43
N PHE A 794 0.07 -10.06 -42.23
CA PHE A 794 -0.40 -11.02 -43.25
C PHE A 794 -1.06 -12.25 -42.63
N GLY A 795 -2.11 -12.76 -43.28
CA GLY A 795 -2.67 -14.08 -42.99
C GLY A 795 -3.55 -14.23 -41.74
N GLY A 796 -3.85 -13.16 -41.00
CA GLY A 796 -4.77 -13.19 -39.84
C GLY A 796 -4.06 -13.04 -38.48
N SER A 797 -4.68 -13.56 -37.42
CA SER A 797 -4.19 -13.50 -36.03
C SER A 797 -3.57 -14.83 -35.59
N ILE A 798 -2.64 -14.80 -34.63
CA ILE A 798 -2.05 -15.99 -34.02
C ILE A 798 -3.15 -16.90 -33.40
N PRO A 799 -3.05 -18.24 -33.54
CA PRO A 799 -1.95 -19.01 -34.15
C PRO A 799 -2.02 -19.13 -35.67
N LEU A 800 -3.09 -18.64 -36.30
CA LEU A 800 -3.43 -18.80 -37.71
C LEU A 800 -2.84 -17.74 -38.65
N GLY A 801 -2.14 -16.72 -38.14
CA GLY A 801 -1.60 -15.61 -38.92
C GLY A 801 -0.68 -14.69 -38.12
N LEU A 802 -0.05 -13.72 -38.79
CA LEU A 802 1.03 -12.89 -38.24
C LEU A 802 0.81 -11.39 -38.45
N ALA A 803 1.02 -10.61 -37.39
CA ALA A 803 1.03 -9.17 -37.41
C ALA A 803 2.04 -8.65 -36.38
N PHE A 804 3.05 -7.90 -36.81
CA PHE A 804 3.89 -7.12 -35.90
C PHE A 804 3.23 -5.76 -35.65
N SER A 805 2.97 -5.49 -34.37
CA SER A 805 2.42 -4.22 -33.91
C SER A 805 3.34 -3.65 -32.85
N ARG A 806 3.71 -2.38 -32.97
CA ARG A 806 4.40 -1.63 -31.92
C ARG A 806 3.46 -0.68 -31.21
N SER A 807 3.79 -0.39 -29.97
CA SER A 807 2.99 0.38 -29.04
C SER A 807 3.88 1.37 -28.31
N TYR A 808 3.37 2.54 -27.94
CA TYR A 808 4.06 3.56 -27.15
C TYR A 808 3.20 3.98 -25.96
N ASN A 809 3.84 4.34 -24.85
CA ASN A 809 3.19 4.93 -23.68
C ASN A 809 4.15 5.94 -23.01
N SER A 810 3.75 7.21 -22.92
CA SER A 810 4.59 8.27 -22.32
C SER A 810 4.87 8.10 -20.82
N ASN A 811 4.08 7.30 -20.11
CA ASN A 811 4.36 6.99 -18.69
C ASN A 811 5.43 5.88 -18.55
N LYS A 812 5.76 5.16 -19.63
CA LYS A 812 6.87 4.21 -19.68
C LYS A 812 8.14 4.81 -20.33
N ASN A 813 8.21 6.13 -20.40
CA ASN A 813 9.32 6.90 -20.98
C ASN A 813 10.70 6.58 -20.39
N LEU A 814 10.80 6.19 -19.12
CA LEU A 814 12.08 5.80 -18.51
C LEU A 814 12.44 4.31 -18.71
N ILE A 815 11.53 3.49 -19.24
CA ILE A 815 11.78 2.07 -19.52
C ILE A 815 12.23 1.89 -20.98
N LYS A 816 13.46 1.40 -21.17
CA LYS A 816 13.97 1.01 -22.49
C LYS A 816 13.59 -0.45 -22.82
N GLN A 817 12.97 -0.66 -23.96
CA GLN A 817 12.75 -1.98 -24.56
C GLN A 817 13.51 -2.12 -25.90
N THR A 818 13.25 -3.20 -26.63
CA THR A 818 13.81 -3.52 -27.96
C THR A 818 13.48 -2.50 -29.06
N LEU A 819 12.51 -1.61 -28.85
CA LEU A 819 12.19 -0.48 -29.74
C LEU A 819 12.55 0.89 -29.14
N GLY A 820 13.43 0.92 -28.12
CA GLY A 820 13.83 2.15 -27.44
C GLY A 820 12.99 2.48 -26.21
N TYR A 821 13.09 3.72 -25.74
CA TYR A 821 12.37 4.21 -24.56
C TYR A 821 10.87 4.42 -24.83
N GLY A 822 10.02 3.98 -23.89
CA GLY A 822 8.55 4.12 -23.96
C GLY A 822 7.84 3.27 -25.03
N PHE A 823 8.57 2.64 -25.94
CA PHE A 823 8.01 1.72 -26.95
C PHE A 823 8.00 0.27 -26.46
N ASN A 824 7.07 -0.53 -26.96
CA ASN A 824 7.06 -1.98 -26.87
C ASN A 824 6.49 -2.61 -28.15
N HIS A 825 6.41 -3.93 -28.23
CA HIS A 825 5.75 -4.63 -29.34
C HIS A 825 4.92 -5.83 -28.88
N ASN A 826 3.89 -6.17 -29.65
CA ASN A 826 2.91 -7.21 -29.31
C ASN A 826 3.51 -8.62 -29.09
N TYR A 827 4.65 -8.92 -29.71
CA TYR A 827 5.38 -10.18 -29.49
C TYR A 827 6.43 -10.15 -28.36
N ASN A 828 6.56 -9.05 -27.61
CA ASN A 828 7.32 -9.06 -26.35
C ASN A 828 6.44 -9.68 -25.24
N ILE A 829 6.24 -10.99 -25.31
CA ILE A 829 5.41 -11.77 -24.38
C ILE A 829 6.30 -12.59 -23.45
N TYR A 830 6.15 -12.39 -22.14
CA TYR A 830 6.97 -13.03 -21.11
C TYR A 830 6.29 -13.03 -19.75
N HIS A 831 6.82 -13.83 -18.82
CA HIS A 831 6.39 -13.81 -17.43
C HIS A 831 7.52 -13.44 -16.48
N GLU A 832 7.16 -12.85 -15.34
CA GLU A 832 8.07 -12.52 -14.24
C GLU A 832 7.53 -13.08 -12.92
N THR A 833 8.42 -13.26 -11.95
CA THR A 833 8.13 -13.95 -10.68
C THR A 833 8.71 -13.11 -9.56
N PHE A 834 7.88 -12.63 -8.63
CA PHE A 834 8.25 -11.63 -7.64
C PHE A 834 7.32 -11.73 -6.41
N SER A 835 7.47 -10.80 -5.48
CA SER A 835 6.64 -10.69 -4.29
C SER A 835 5.73 -9.47 -4.38
N HIS A 836 4.45 -9.61 -4.01
CA HIS A 836 3.50 -8.51 -3.91
C HIS A 836 2.58 -8.76 -2.70
N ALA A 837 2.80 -8.01 -1.63
CA ALA A 837 2.09 -8.23 -0.36
C ALA A 837 0.66 -7.69 -0.41
N GLU A 838 0.45 -6.57 -1.10
CA GLU A 838 -0.78 -5.77 -1.00
C GLU A 838 -2.09 -6.50 -1.38
N PRO A 839 -2.15 -7.34 -2.43
CA PRO A 839 -3.37 -8.11 -2.73
C PRO A 839 -3.73 -9.06 -1.59
N VAL A 840 -2.73 -9.72 -1.00
CA VAL A 840 -2.87 -10.62 0.16
C VAL A 840 -3.21 -9.84 1.44
N LEU A 841 -2.78 -8.58 1.52
CA LEU A 841 -3.18 -7.61 2.55
C LEU A 841 -4.48 -6.83 2.23
N GLY A 842 -5.21 -7.22 1.18
CA GLY A 842 -6.57 -6.73 0.92
C GLY A 842 -6.73 -5.56 -0.05
N SER A 843 -5.74 -5.24 -0.89
CA SER A 843 -5.89 -4.17 -1.91
C SER A 843 -6.77 -4.56 -3.11
N ARG A 844 -6.92 -5.86 -3.40
CA ARG A 844 -7.44 -6.36 -4.69
C ARG A 844 -8.82 -7.03 -4.59
N GLN A 845 -8.89 -8.30 -4.18
CA GLN A 845 -10.13 -9.09 -4.07
C GLN A 845 -10.09 -10.03 -2.86
N PRO A 846 -11.24 -10.46 -2.28
CA PRO A 846 -11.27 -11.23 -1.03
C PRO A 846 -10.46 -12.53 -1.06
N VAL A 847 -10.46 -13.24 -2.18
CA VAL A 847 -9.82 -14.55 -2.32
C VAL A 847 -8.29 -14.51 -2.19
N ASP A 848 -7.64 -13.41 -2.57
CA ASP A 848 -6.18 -13.23 -2.41
C ASP A 848 -5.81 -13.20 -0.91
N THR A 849 -6.67 -12.61 -0.08
CA THR A 849 -6.45 -12.43 1.36
C THR A 849 -6.59 -13.71 2.18
N ALA A 850 -7.07 -14.81 1.59
CA ALA A 850 -7.47 -16.00 2.32
C ALA A 850 -6.34 -16.60 3.18
N GLY A 851 -5.08 -16.50 2.73
CA GLY A 851 -3.92 -16.93 3.52
C GLY A 851 -3.71 -16.07 4.77
N MET A 852 -3.61 -14.75 4.59
CA MET A 852 -3.40 -13.82 5.71
C MET A 852 -4.60 -13.79 6.67
N LEU A 853 -5.83 -13.89 6.18
CA LEU A 853 -7.02 -13.99 7.04
C LEU A 853 -7.00 -15.25 7.92
N VAL A 854 -6.59 -16.40 7.39
CA VAL A 854 -6.40 -17.62 8.18
C VAL A 854 -5.32 -17.42 9.25
N ALA A 855 -4.20 -16.75 8.91
CA ALA A 855 -3.14 -16.47 9.88
C ALA A 855 -3.62 -15.53 11.01
N ILE A 856 -4.14 -14.35 10.69
CA ILE A 856 -4.59 -13.36 11.67
C ILE A 856 -5.74 -13.92 12.53
N TYR A 857 -6.73 -14.59 11.94
CA TYR A 857 -7.85 -15.19 12.69
C TYR A 857 -7.37 -16.30 13.65
N THR A 858 -6.45 -17.15 13.19
CA THR A 858 -5.87 -18.21 14.04
C THR A 858 -5.05 -17.62 15.19
N CYS A 859 -4.23 -16.61 14.93
CA CYS A 859 -3.50 -15.90 15.97
C CYS A 859 -4.44 -15.20 16.97
N LEU A 860 -5.55 -14.60 16.51
CA LEU A 860 -6.59 -14.04 17.40
C LEU A 860 -7.20 -15.11 18.31
N ASP A 861 -7.67 -16.24 17.77
CA ASP A 861 -8.29 -17.28 18.59
C ASP A 861 -7.33 -17.88 19.63
N LEU A 862 -6.06 -18.11 19.26
CA LEU A 862 -5.01 -18.57 20.17
C LEU A 862 -4.70 -17.55 21.27
N MET A 863 -4.62 -16.26 20.93
CA MET A 863 -4.28 -15.18 21.89
C MET A 863 -5.46 -14.72 22.75
N ARG A 864 -6.71 -15.08 22.40
CA ARG A 864 -7.91 -14.92 23.24
C ARG A 864 -7.96 -15.89 24.44
N GLN A 865 -7.18 -16.97 24.43
CA GLN A 865 -7.19 -17.97 25.49
C GLN A 865 -6.23 -17.62 26.63
N THR A 866 -6.33 -18.39 27.73
CA THR A 866 -5.32 -18.39 28.80
C THR A 866 -3.91 -18.53 28.21
N GLU A 867 -2.99 -17.67 28.63
CA GLU A 867 -1.61 -17.68 28.15
C GLU A 867 -0.90 -18.99 28.52
N ASN A 868 -0.34 -19.65 27.51
CA ASN A 868 0.58 -20.77 27.68
C ASN A 868 1.61 -20.78 26.54
N ILE A 869 2.69 -21.52 26.71
CA ILE A 869 3.81 -21.56 25.75
C ILE A 869 3.42 -22.19 24.39
N GLU A 870 2.44 -23.09 24.40
CA GLU A 870 1.91 -23.77 23.22
C GLU A 870 1.18 -22.79 22.28
N ASN A 871 0.18 -22.07 22.80
CA ASN A 871 -0.58 -21.05 22.07
C ASN A 871 0.36 -19.97 21.50
N TRP A 872 1.34 -19.51 22.30
CA TRP A 872 2.34 -18.54 21.85
C TRP A 872 3.18 -19.07 20.69
N MET A 873 3.73 -20.27 20.79
CA MET A 873 4.58 -20.82 19.74
C MET A 873 3.81 -21.26 18.49
N VAL A 874 2.59 -21.79 18.62
CA VAL A 874 1.72 -22.06 17.47
C VAL A 874 1.29 -20.74 16.80
N ALA A 875 1.05 -19.67 17.55
CA ALA A 875 0.76 -18.35 16.97
C ALA A 875 1.99 -17.73 16.28
N VAL A 876 3.20 -17.90 16.81
CA VAL A 876 4.46 -17.51 16.15
C VAL A 876 4.65 -18.24 14.82
N LEU A 877 4.52 -19.56 14.79
CA LEU A 877 4.65 -20.37 13.57
C LEU A 877 3.54 -20.02 12.55
N THR A 878 2.35 -19.70 13.03
CA THR A 878 1.20 -19.27 12.21
C THR A 878 1.42 -17.88 11.60
N ALA A 879 1.90 -16.91 12.39
CA ALA A 879 2.24 -15.57 11.92
C ALA A 879 3.35 -15.64 10.87
N LYS A 880 4.41 -16.44 11.10
CA LYS A 880 5.49 -16.67 10.13
C LYS A 880 4.95 -17.27 8.83
N TRP A 881 4.09 -18.29 8.92
CA TRP A 881 3.41 -18.86 7.75
C TRP A 881 2.52 -17.82 7.02
N GLY A 882 1.93 -16.86 7.73
CA GLY A 882 1.22 -15.72 7.13
C GLY A 882 2.13 -14.79 6.33
N ILE A 883 3.33 -14.50 6.83
CA ILE A 883 4.37 -13.73 6.10
C ILE A 883 4.88 -14.49 4.87
N ASP A 884 4.99 -15.82 4.94
CA ASP A 884 5.33 -16.67 3.78
C ASP A 884 4.31 -16.55 2.62
N GLN A 885 3.11 -15.97 2.86
CA GLN A 885 2.13 -15.68 1.79
C GLN A 885 2.39 -14.34 1.08
N LEU A 886 3.31 -13.51 1.58
CA LEU A 886 3.67 -12.20 1.02
C LEU A 886 4.93 -12.25 0.12
N THR A 887 5.70 -13.34 0.20
CA THR A 887 6.98 -13.55 -0.50
C THR A 887 6.85 -14.56 -1.65
N ASP A 888 7.50 -14.31 -2.78
CA ASP A 888 7.54 -15.21 -3.96
C ASP A 888 6.12 -15.67 -4.41
N ASN A 889 5.15 -14.77 -4.25
CA ASN A 889 3.71 -15.04 -4.33
C ASN A 889 3.04 -14.48 -5.60
N ALA A 890 3.74 -13.71 -6.43
CA ALA A 890 3.18 -13.05 -7.61
C ALA A 890 3.83 -13.51 -8.92
N VAL A 891 3.02 -13.65 -9.96
CA VAL A 891 3.47 -13.88 -11.34
C VAL A 891 2.76 -12.91 -12.28
N THR A 892 3.51 -12.08 -12.99
CA THR A 892 2.96 -11.22 -14.04
C THR A 892 3.15 -11.86 -15.40
N ILE A 893 2.14 -11.73 -16.26
CA ILE A 893 2.23 -12.04 -17.69
C ILE A 893 2.22 -10.72 -18.45
N ASN A 894 3.37 -10.34 -18.99
CA ASN A 894 3.58 -9.17 -19.84
C ASN A 894 3.27 -9.55 -21.30
N MET A 895 2.47 -8.72 -21.99
CA MET A 895 2.00 -8.92 -23.36
C MET A 895 1.99 -7.57 -24.11
N GLY A 896 3.18 -7.11 -24.52
CA GLY A 896 3.33 -5.75 -25.07
C GLY A 896 2.96 -4.68 -24.03
N ASN A 897 1.96 -3.85 -24.31
CA ASN A 897 1.46 -2.84 -23.36
C ASN A 897 0.49 -3.39 -22.28
N LYS A 898 0.13 -4.67 -22.31
CA LYS A 898 -0.76 -5.29 -21.30
C LYS A 898 0.04 -6.09 -20.27
N VAL A 899 -0.38 -6.05 -19.01
CA VAL A 899 0.14 -6.91 -17.95
C VAL A 899 -1.04 -7.53 -17.21
N MET A 900 -0.93 -8.81 -16.84
CA MET A 900 -1.90 -9.51 -15.99
C MET A 900 -1.19 -10.14 -14.80
N GLU A 901 -1.63 -9.84 -13.57
CA GLU A 901 -1.02 -10.33 -12.34
C GLU A 901 -1.80 -11.50 -11.73
N TYR A 902 -1.08 -12.58 -11.42
CA TYR A 902 -1.62 -13.78 -10.80
C TYR A 902 -1.04 -13.96 -9.41
N ILE A 903 -1.90 -13.98 -8.40
CA ILE A 903 -1.52 -14.13 -7.00
C ILE A 903 -1.64 -15.59 -6.60
N LYS A 904 -0.57 -16.13 -6.01
CA LYS A 904 -0.43 -17.54 -5.64
C LYS A 904 -1.13 -17.84 -4.32
N LEU A 905 -1.96 -18.89 -4.31
CA LEU A 905 -2.56 -19.41 -3.08
C LEU A 905 -1.69 -20.50 -2.42
N ALA A 906 -2.01 -20.84 -1.17
CA ALA A 906 -1.30 -21.87 -0.39
C ALA A 906 -1.34 -23.28 -1.01
N ASP A 907 -2.30 -23.57 -1.90
CA ASP A 907 -2.38 -24.81 -2.68
C ASP A 907 -1.51 -24.79 -3.95
N ASN A 908 -0.83 -23.67 -4.23
CA ASN A 908 -0.06 -23.35 -5.44
C ASN A 908 -0.92 -23.15 -6.72
N THR A 909 -2.23 -22.95 -6.57
CA THR A 909 -3.04 -22.36 -7.65
C THR A 909 -2.84 -20.84 -7.73
N TYR A 910 -3.32 -20.24 -8.81
CA TYR A 910 -3.09 -18.83 -9.14
C TYR A 910 -4.41 -18.10 -9.38
N VAL A 911 -4.67 -17.05 -8.59
CA VAL A 911 -5.85 -16.20 -8.71
C VAL A 911 -5.62 -15.16 -9.81
N PRO A 912 -6.41 -15.15 -10.91
CA PRO A 912 -6.36 -14.09 -11.91
C PRO A 912 -6.78 -12.74 -11.32
N PRO A 913 -6.52 -11.62 -11.99
CA PRO A 913 -7.10 -10.32 -11.64
C PRO A 913 -8.65 -10.35 -11.63
N PRO A 914 -9.31 -9.38 -10.96
CA PRO A 914 -10.74 -9.13 -11.09
C PRO A 914 -11.21 -9.15 -12.57
N GLY A 915 -12.35 -9.79 -12.81
CA GLY A 915 -12.97 -9.91 -14.14
C GLY A 915 -12.24 -10.83 -15.14
N ILE A 916 -10.96 -11.16 -14.91
CA ILE A 916 -10.17 -12.02 -15.80
C ILE A 916 -10.49 -13.51 -15.59
N THR A 917 -10.51 -14.24 -16.71
CA THR A 917 -11.03 -15.62 -16.79
C THR A 917 -9.98 -16.62 -17.30
N THR A 918 -8.76 -16.14 -17.55
CA THR A 918 -7.60 -16.96 -17.89
C THR A 918 -7.05 -17.66 -16.64
N GLN A 919 -6.47 -18.84 -16.82
CA GLN A 919 -5.82 -19.60 -15.76
C GLN A 919 -4.32 -19.66 -16.01
N LEU A 920 -3.53 -19.29 -15.00
CA LEU A 920 -2.09 -19.50 -15.01
C LEU A 920 -1.75 -20.88 -14.44
N ILE A 921 -1.14 -21.73 -15.26
CA ILE A 921 -0.78 -23.11 -14.92
C ILE A 921 0.75 -23.17 -14.79
N LYS A 922 1.24 -23.69 -13.67
CA LYS A 922 2.66 -24.03 -13.49
C LYS A 922 2.88 -25.49 -13.87
N ASN A 923 3.78 -25.72 -14.82
CA ASN A 923 4.09 -27.04 -15.36
C ASN A 923 5.06 -27.80 -14.44
N GLY A 924 5.10 -29.13 -14.57
CA GLY A 924 5.97 -30.01 -13.77
C GLY A 924 7.48 -29.84 -14.00
N ASP A 925 7.87 -29.16 -15.08
CA ASP A 925 9.26 -28.76 -15.37
C ASP A 925 9.62 -27.36 -14.81
N GLY A 926 8.68 -26.70 -14.12
CA GLY A 926 8.84 -25.36 -13.57
C GLY A 926 8.51 -24.22 -14.54
N THR A 927 8.19 -24.51 -15.81
CA THR A 927 7.68 -23.50 -16.76
C THR A 927 6.23 -23.13 -16.45
N PHE A 928 5.67 -22.18 -17.20
CA PHE A 928 4.27 -21.77 -17.10
C PHE A 928 3.55 -21.93 -18.45
N ALA A 929 2.23 -22.09 -18.38
CA ALA A 929 1.31 -21.92 -19.49
C ALA A 929 0.15 -21.02 -19.03
N LEU A 930 -0.21 -20.04 -19.86
CA LEU A 930 -1.44 -19.27 -19.70
C LEU A 930 -2.53 -19.92 -20.55
N GLN A 931 -3.64 -20.32 -19.94
CA GLN A 931 -4.80 -20.91 -20.62
C GLN A 931 -6.00 -19.94 -20.63
N GLU A 932 -6.60 -19.74 -21.80
CA GLU A 932 -7.85 -19.00 -21.97
C GLU A 932 -9.08 -19.86 -21.68
N ARG A 933 -10.21 -19.19 -21.40
CA ARG A 933 -11.50 -19.78 -21.02
C ARG A 933 -12.01 -20.85 -22.00
N PHE A 934 -11.66 -20.75 -23.28
CA PHE A 934 -12.07 -21.68 -24.35
C PHE A 934 -10.96 -22.66 -24.81
N GLY A 935 -9.84 -22.75 -24.08
CA GLY A 935 -8.82 -23.77 -24.30
C GLY A 935 -7.51 -23.30 -24.95
N THR A 936 -7.48 -22.13 -25.60
CA THR A 936 -6.26 -21.51 -26.15
C THR A 936 -5.15 -21.46 -25.10
N LYS A 937 -3.91 -21.77 -25.47
CA LYS A 937 -2.75 -21.78 -24.57
C LYS A 937 -1.57 -21.00 -25.11
N MET A 938 -0.94 -20.21 -24.24
CA MET A 938 0.37 -19.61 -24.47
C MET A 938 1.38 -20.28 -23.53
N ASN A 939 2.30 -21.05 -24.10
CA ASN A 939 3.34 -21.77 -23.36
C ASN A 939 4.60 -20.90 -23.25
N PHE A 940 5.28 -20.94 -22.10
CA PHE A 940 6.51 -20.19 -21.86
C PHE A 940 7.73 -21.13 -21.77
N ASN A 941 8.89 -20.67 -22.23
CA ASN A 941 10.17 -21.40 -22.10
C ASN A 941 10.89 -21.09 -20.78
N SER A 942 12.02 -21.76 -20.54
CA SER A 942 12.92 -21.53 -19.41
C SER A 942 13.64 -20.18 -19.41
N TYR A 943 13.53 -19.38 -20.48
CA TYR A 943 13.92 -17.95 -20.50
C TYR A 943 12.77 -17.02 -20.07
N LYS A 944 11.66 -17.60 -19.57
CA LYS A 944 10.40 -16.94 -19.21
C LYS A 944 9.66 -16.24 -20.37
N LYS A 945 10.10 -16.40 -21.62
CA LYS A 945 9.50 -15.79 -22.82
C LYS A 945 8.53 -16.79 -23.48
N ILE A 946 7.55 -16.31 -24.25
CA ILE A 946 6.61 -17.21 -24.97
C ILE A 946 7.39 -18.13 -25.92
N SER A 947 7.05 -19.42 -25.95
CA SER A 947 7.60 -20.40 -26.90
C SER A 947 6.59 -20.80 -27.98
N GLN A 948 5.31 -20.81 -27.61
CA GLN A 948 4.23 -21.35 -28.43
C GLN A 948 2.91 -20.68 -28.07
N ALA A 949 2.07 -20.45 -29.08
CA ALA A 949 0.64 -20.24 -28.91
C ALA A 949 -0.10 -21.36 -29.65
N VAL A 950 -1.12 -21.94 -29.02
CA VAL A 950 -1.93 -23.05 -29.56
C VAL A 950 -3.40 -22.75 -29.32
N ASP A 951 -4.26 -22.94 -30.31
CA ASP A 951 -5.72 -22.87 -30.12
C ASP A 951 -6.30 -24.22 -29.65
N VAL A 952 -7.63 -24.33 -29.59
CA VAL A 952 -8.33 -25.54 -29.14
C VAL A 952 -8.21 -26.70 -30.14
N ASP A 953 -8.12 -26.40 -31.43
CA ASP A 953 -7.90 -27.38 -32.51
C ASP A 953 -6.47 -27.93 -32.57
N GLY A 954 -5.51 -27.25 -31.93
CA GLY A 954 -4.10 -27.60 -32.00
C GLY A 954 -3.33 -26.92 -33.12
N ASN A 955 -3.91 -25.93 -33.82
CA ASN A 955 -3.13 -25.06 -34.69
C ASN A 955 -2.15 -24.27 -33.83
N SER A 956 -0.89 -24.15 -34.27
CA SER A 956 0.17 -23.61 -33.41
C SER A 956 1.06 -22.59 -34.13
N ALA A 957 1.26 -21.44 -33.48
CA ALA A 957 2.37 -20.55 -33.76
C ALA A 957 3.54 -20.83 -32.81
N THR A 958 4.77 -20.61 -33.26
CA THR A 958 6.01 -20.88 -32.53
C THR A 958 6.95 -19.67 -32.55
N PHE A 959 7.70 -19.49 -31.46
CA PHE A 959 8.57 -18.34 -31.20
C PHE A 959 9.99 -18.84 -30.94
N THR A 960 10.96 -18.34 -31.71
CA THR A 960 12.37 -18.73 -31.61
C THR A 960 13.26 -17.54 -31.27
N TYR A 961 14.32 -17.80 -30.50
CA TYR A 961 15.14 -16.77 -29.86
C TYR A 961 16.61 -16.87 -30.26
N ASN A 962 17.28 -15.73 -30.30
CA ASN A 962 18.73 -15.62 -30.44
C ASN A 962 19.43 -16.06 -29.14
N ALA A 963 20.75 -16.26 -29.19
CA ALA A 963 21.56 -16.66 -28.03
C ALA A 963 21.57 -15.62 -26.89
N ASP A 964 21.29 -14.35 -27.20
CA ASP A 964 21.10 -13.25 -26.24
C ASP A 964 19.67 -13.17 -25.66
N LYS A 965 18.80 -14.13 -26.00
CA LYS A 965 17.38 -14.21 -25.62
C LYS A 965 16.47 -13.17 -26.27
N THR A 966 16.93 -12.43 -27.30
CA THR A 966 16.05 -11.60 -28.14
C THR A 966 15.20 -12.47 -29.08
N LEU A 967 14.00 -12.02 -29.44
CA LEU A 967 13.07 -12.76 -30.31
C LEU A 967 13.59 -12.74 -31.76
N GLN A 968 14.07 -13.87 -32.27
CA GLN A 968 14.59 -13.96 -33.63
C GLN A 968 13.47 -14.01 -34.67
N LYS A 969 12.48 -14.90 -34.45
CA LYS A 969 11.50 -15.25 -35.48
C LYS A 969 10.22 -15.81 -34.86
N VAL A 970 9.09 -15.45 -35.48
CA VAL A 970 7.76 -16.01 -35.22
C VAL A 970 7.30 -16.78 -36.45
N THR A 971 6.72 -17.96 -36.28
CA THR A 971 6.17 -18.80 -37.35
C THR A 971 4.73 -19.19 -37.01
N ASP A 972 3.79 -19.08 -37.95
CA ASP A 972 2.38 -19.46 -37.73
C ASP A 972 2.08 -20.93 -38.11
N ALA A 973 0.83 -21.35 -37.90
CA ALA A 973 0.35 -22.70 -38.18
C ALA A 973 0.47 -23.11 -39.67
N PHE A 974 0.63 -22.15 -40.59
CA PHE A 974 0.81 -22.39 -42.03
C PHE A 974 2.27 -22.25 -42.48
N GLY A 975 3.21 -22.12 -41.54
CA GLY A 975 4.63 -22.00 -41.83
C GLY A 975 5.07 -20.65 -42.39
N ARG A 976 4.19 -19.64 -42.39
CA ARG A 976 4.56 -18.25 -42.72
C ARG A 976 5.30 -17.63 -41.54
N THR A 977 6.19 -16.66 -41.79
CA THR A 977 7.14 -16.23 -40.75
C THR A 977 7.45 -14.74 -40.74
N LEU A 978 7.61 -14.16 -39.55
CA LEU A 978 8.24 -12.85 -39.33
C LEU A 978 9.63 -13.03 -38.72
N THR A 979 10.63 -12.33 -39.25
CA THR A 979 12.02 -12.35 -38.76
C THR A 979 12.44 -10.95 -38.31
N LEU A 980 13.01 -10.84 -37.11
CA LEU A 980 13.43 -9.59 -36.49
C LEU A 980 14.97 -9.49 -36.54
N THR A 981 15.48 -8.32 -36.91
CA THR A 981 16.93 -8.02 -36.95
C THR A 981 17.27 -6.94 -35.93
N TYR A 982 18.40 -7.11 -35.23
CA TYR A 982 18.80 -6.25 -34.11
C TYR A 982 20.16 -5.60 -34.35
N THR A 983 20.42 -4.46 -33.69
CA THR A 983 21.74 -3.86 -33.53
C THR A 983 21.80 -3.13 -32.19
N SER A 984 22.83 -3.40 -31.38
CA SER A 984 22.99 -2.82 -30.03
C SER A 984 21.76 -2.99 -29.11
N GLY A 985 21.05 -4.12 -29.24
CA GLY A 985 19.82 -4.45 -28.50
C GLY A 985 18.53 -3.88 -29.08
N ASN A 986 18.59 -2.95 -30.03
CA ASN A 986 17.40 -2.33 -30.65
C ASN A 986 17.05 -3.05 -31.96
N ILE A 987 15.76 -3.20 -32.28
CA ILE A 987 15.29 -3.78 -33.55
C ILE A 987 15.55 -2.76 -34.67
N THR A 988 16.29 -3.16 -35.71
CA THR A 988 16.61 -2.30 -36.87
C THR A 988 15.75 -2.60 -38.09
N SER A 989 15.30 -3.84 -38.27
CA SER A 989 14.34 -4.21 -39.32
C SER A 989 13.52 -5.45 -39.00
N ILE A 990 12.36 -5.57 -39.65
CA ILE A 990 11.48 -6.73 -39.59
C ILE A 990 11.09 -7.11 -41.02
N ALA A 991 11.19 -8.38 -41.35
CA ALA A 991 10.86 -8.92 -42.66
C ALA A 991 9.89 -10.09 -42.55
N ASP A 992 9.01 -10.25 -43.55
CA ASP A 992 8.12 -11.41 -43.66
C ASP A 992 8.67 -12.51 -44.59
N SER A 993 7.92 -13.60 -44.73
CA SER A 993 8.21 -14.70 -45.66
C SER A 993 7.49 -14.57 -47.00
N ALA A 994 7.15 -13.34 -47.43
CA ALA A 994 6.46 -13.11 -48.69
C ALA A 994 7.39 -13.29 -49.91
N SER A 995 6.79 -13.32 -51.10
CA SER A 995 7.54 -13.27 -52.36
C SER A 995 6.90 -12.23 -53.30
N PRO A 996 7.52 -11.05 -53.51
CA PRO A 996 8.75 -10.58 -52.86
C PRO A 996 8.58 -10.33 -51.35
N VAL A 997 9.67 -10.44 -50.59
CA VAL A 997 9.72 -10.14 -49.15
C VAL A 997 9.39 -8.67 -48.91
N ARG A 998 8.53 -8.39 -47.93
CA ARG A 998 8.29 -7.04 -47.40
C ARG A 998 9.17 -6.80 -46.16
N THR A 999 9.71 -5.59 -46.05
CA THR A 999 10.60 -5.21 -44.94
C THR A 999 10.20 -3.84 -44.39
N VAL A 1000 10.15 -3.74 -43.06
CA VAL A 1000 10.04 -2.48 -42.30
C VAL A 1000 11.40 -2.19 -41.65
N SER A 1001 11.79 -0.91 -41.52
CA SER A 1001 13.02 -0.51 -40.83
C SER A 1001 12.83 0.63 -39.83
N TYR A 1002 13.73 0.73 -38.84
CA TYR A 1002 13.64 1.65 -37.70
C TYR A 1002 14.94 2.45 -37.52
N SER A 1003 14.84 3.72 -37.12
CA SER A 1003 15.99 4.59 -36.82
C SER A 1003 15.97 5.10 -35.38
N TYR A 1004 17.16 5.33 -34.81
CA TYR A 1004 17.32 5.75 -33.40
C TYR A 1004 18.23 6.97 -33.27
N ASP A 1005 18.12 7.70 -32.16
CA ASP A 1005 19.13 8.68 -31.74
C ASP A 1005 20.18 8.08 -30.77
N ALA A 1006 21.13 8.91 -30.35
CA ALA A 1006 22.15 8.51 -29.37
C ALA A 1006 21.59 8.18 -27.98
N ASN A 1007 20.38 8.66 -27.66
CA ASN A 1007 19.67 8.44 -26.40
C ASN A 1007 18.74 7.22 -26.47
N ASN A 1008 18.79 6.42 -27.55
CA ASN A 1008 17.94 5.26 -27.81
C ASN A 1008 16.43 5.57 -27.94
N ASN A 1009 16.05 6.78 -28.34
CA ASN A 1009 14.68 7.07 -28.78
C ASN A 1009 14.48 6.58 -30.21
N LEU A 1010 13.30 6.03 -30.52
CA LEU A 1010 12.91 5.66 -31.89
C LEU A 1010 12.59 6.92 -32.70
N THR A 1011 13.51 7.39 -33.54
CA THR A 1011 13.35 8.66 -34.30
C THR A 1011 12.51 8.53 -35.57
N GLY A 1012 12.31 7.30 -36.07
CA GLY A 1012 11.47 7.07 -37.25
C GLY A 1012 11.28 5.59 -37.58
N TYR A 1013 10.29 5.32 -38.42
CA TYR A 1013 10.12 4.02 -39.08
C TYR A 1013 9.83 4.21 -40.56
N THR A 1014 10.33 3.31 -41.39
CA THR A 1014 10.04 3.26 -42.84
C THR A 1014 9.18 2.03 -43.12
N ASP A 1015 7.99 2.24 -43.69
CA ASP A 1015 7.07 1.15 -44.03
C ASP A 1015 7.51 0.32 -45.24
N ALA A 1016 6.78 -0.76 -45.51
CA ALA A 1016 7.04 -1.67 -46.62
C ALA A 1016 6.86 -1.05 -48.02
N GLU A 1017 6.35 0.18 -48.12
CA GLU A 1017 6.27 0.97 -49.37
C GLU A 1017 7.39 2.02 -49.48
N GLY A 1018 8.29 2.08 -48.49
CA GLY A 1018 9.42 3.03 -48.45
C GLY A 1018 9.07 4.39 -47.85
N LYS A 1019 7.93 4.53 -47.17
CA LYS A 1019 7.45 5.81 -46.62
C LYS A 1019 7.93 5.99 -45.18
N LEU A 1020 8.63 7.10 -44.92
CA LEU A 1020 9.22 7.43 -43.62
C LEU A 1020 8.25 8.21 -42.72
N TRP A 1021 7.98 7.72 -41.51
CA TRP A 1021 7.37 8.48 -40.42
C TRP A 1021 8.44 8.87 -39.41
N GLN A 1022 8.22 9.97 -38.67
CA GLN A 1022 9.23 10.53 -37.75
C GLN A 1022 8.64 10.90 -36.40
N TYR A 1023 9.49 10.84 -35.37
CA TYR A 1023 9.15 11.13 -33.97
C TYR A 1023 10.15 12.12 -33.38
N GLY A 1024 9.65 13.07 -32.58
CA GLY A 1024 10.47 13.98 -31.77
C GLY A 1024 10.18 13.80 -30.28
N TYR A 1025 11.18 14.07 -29.44
CA TYR A 1025 11.15 13.82 -28.01
C TYR A 1025 11.66 15.03 -27.21
N ASP A 1026 11.41 15.02 -25.90
CA ASP A 1026 12.10 15.89 -24.94
C ASP A 1026 13.28 15.17 -24.24
N THR A 1027 13.90 15.85 -23.28
CA THR A 1027 14.99 15.31 -22.44
C THR A 1027 14.56 14.16 -21.52
N SER A 1028 13.26 13.89 -21.41
CA SER A 1028 12.67 12.85 -20.57
C SER A 1028 12.08 11.72 -21.42
N HIS A 1029 12.51 11.58 -22.68
CA HIS A 1029 12.08 10.51 -23.61
C HIS A 1029 10.57 10.51 -23.93
N ARG A 1030 9.86 11.62 -23.67
CA ARG A 1030 8.42 11.74 -23.98
C ARG A 1030 8.22 12.24 -25.40
N MET A 1031 7.33 11.61 -26.17
CA MET A 1031 7.08 11.99 -27.56
C MET A 1031 6.40 13.36 -27.61
N THR A 1032 7.11 14.36 -28.14
CA THR A 1032 6.65 15.75 -28.30
C THR A 1032 6.05 16.00 -29.67
N THR A 1033 6.47 15.27 -30.72
CA THR A 1033 5.90 15.39 -32.08
C THR A 1033 5.83 14.06 -32.82
N LEU A 1034 4.77 13.89 -33.61
CA LEU A 1034 4.58 12.80 -34.58
C LEU A 1034 4.46 13.39 -36.00
N LYS A 1035 5.15 12.81 -36.99
CA LYS A 1035 5.08 13.22 -38.39
C LYS A 1035 4.79 12.06 -39.34
N ASN A 1036 3.99 12.36 -40.37
CA ASN A 1036 3.69 11.45 -41.47
C ASN A 1036 4.69 11.58 -42.65
N PRO A 1037 4.60 10.71 -43.68
CA PRO A 1037 5.52 10.70 -44.83
C PRO A 1037 5.46 11.91 -45.76
N LEU A 1038 4.54 12.85 -45.53
CA LEU A 1038 4.50 14.14 -46.20
C LEU A 1038 5.18 15.25 -45.37
N ASN A 1039 5.91 14.87 -44.30
CA ASN A 1039 6.51 15.77 -43.30
C ASN A 1039 5.48 16.68 -42.61
N ILE A 1040 4.21 16.29 -42.59
CA ILE A 1040 3.15 16.96 -41.84
C ILE A 1040 3.17 16.43 -40.41
N THR A 1041 3.31 17.33 -39.44
CA THR A 1041 3.14 16.99 -38.02
C THR A 1041 1.66 16.66 -37.76
N THR A 1042 1.38 15.43 -37.36
CA THR A 1042 0.01 14.94 -37.09
C THR A 1042 -0.37 15.06 -35.62
N ALA A 1043 0.60 15.12 -34.71
CA ALA A 1043 0.38 15.48 -33.31
C ALA A 1043 1.60 16.23 -32.74
N THR A 1044 1.34 17.22 -31.89
CA THR A 1044 2.32 17.89 -31.03
C THR A 1044 1.80 17.85 -29.59
N ASN A 1045 2.55 17.23 -28.68
CA ASN A 1045 2.19 17.11 -27.25
C ASN A 1045 2.95 18.15 -26.42
N VAL A 1046 2.25 18.75 -25.45
CA VAL A 1046 2.87 19.49 -24.33
C VAL A 1046 2.48 18.79 -23.05
N TYR A 1047 3.45 18.47 -22.19
CA TYR A 1047 3.21 17.77 -20.92
C TYR A 1047 3.11 18.74 -19.74
N ASP A 1048 2.42 18.34 -18.67
CA ASP A 1048 2.41 19.03 -17.38
C ASP A 1048 3.59 18.63 -16.49
N SER A 1049 3.68 19.24 -15.30
CA SER A 1049 4.74 18.98 -14.32
C SER A 1049 4.65 17.61 -13.64
N LEU A 1050 3.61 16.82 -13.93
CA LEU A 1050 3.43 15.43 -13.46
C LEU A 1050 3.61 14.42 -14.61
N ASP A 1051 4.08 14.92 -15.76
CA ASP A 1051 4.36 14.21 -17.00
C ASP A 1051 3.15 13.71 -17.81
N ARG A 1052 1.96 14.27 -17.57
CA ARG A 1052 0.71 13.96 -18.29
C ARG A 1052 0.53 14.93 -19.46
N VAL A 1053 -0.18 14.54 -20.53
CA VAL A 1053 -0.41 15.41 -21.70
C VAL A 1053 -1.30 16.59 -21.29
N LYS A 1054 -0.76 17.80 -21.20
CA LYS A 1054 -1.51 19.02 -20.83
C LYS A 1054 -2.34 19.55 -21.99
N THR A 1055 -1.74 19.58 -23.18
CA THR A 1055 -2.43 19.91 -24.43
C THR A 1055 -1.88 19.07 -25.58
N GLN A 1056 -2.72 18.81 -26.58
CA GLN A 1056 -2.29 18.21 -27.85
C GLN A 1056 -2.77 19.09 -29.01
N THR A 1057 -1.87 19.33 -29.97
CA THR A 1057 -2.17 20.11 -31.18
C THR A 1057 -2.07 19.23 -32.43
N VAL A 1058 -3.13 19.19 -33.23
CA VAL A 1058 -3.32 18.29 -34.39
C VAL A 1058 -3.77 19.07 -35.64
N PRO A 1059 -3.51 18.57 -36.87
CA PRO A 1059 -3.92 19.24 -38.11
C PRO A 1059 -5.40 19.01 -38.42
N ARG A 1060 -6.10 20.06 -38.88
CA ARG A 1060 -7.51 20.03 -39.29
C ARG A 1060 -7.63 20.02 -40.82
N GLN A 1061 -8.64 19.32 -41.35
CA GLN A 1061 -9.04 19.47 -42.75
C GLN A 1061 -9.31 20.95 -43.06
N GLY A 1062 -8.60 21.50 -44.05
CA GLY A 1062 -8.58 22.93 -44.36
C GLY A 1062 -7.21 23.61 -44.20
N GLY A 1063 -6.23 22.95 -43.57
CA GLY A 1063 -4.83 23.41 -43.58
C GLY A 1063 -4.39 24.28 -42.40
N GLY A 1064 -5.13 24.27 -41.29
CA GLY A 1064 -4.72 24.83 -40.01
C GLY A 1064 -4.54 23.74 -38.95
N THR A 1065 -4.02 24.10 -37.77
CA THR A 1065 -4.00 23.23 -36.59
C THR A 1065 -5.09 23.60 -35.59
N VAL A 1066 -5.44 22.67 -34.71
CA VAL A 1066 -6.31 22.89 -33.56
C VAL A 1066 -5.70 22.27 -32.30
N THR A 1067 -6.05 22.78 -31.12
CA THR A 1067 -5.49 22.35 -29.84
C THR A 1067 -6.61 21.91 -28.90
N TYR A 1068 -6.43 20.74 -28.28
CA TYR A 1068 -7.27 20.23 -27.19
C TYR A 1068 -6.57 20.48 -25.85
N ASN A 1069 -7.34 20.75 -24.80
CA ASN A 1069 -6.86 20.88 -23.43
C ASN A 1069 -7.27 19.65 -22.61
N PHE A 1070 -6.39 19.17 -21.74
CA PHE A 1070 -6.66 18.00 -20.90
C PHE A 1070 -6.49 18.31 -19.40
N TYR A 1071 -7.40 17.79 -18.60
CA TYR A 1071 -7.53 18.07 -17.17
C TYR A 1071 -7.57 16.74 -16.41
N PHE A 1072 -6.69 16.56 -15.42
CA PHE A 1072 -6.52 15.29 -14.70
C PHE A 1072 -6.48 15.50 -13.18
N SER A 1073 -7.61 15.22 -12.50
CA SER A 1073 -7.69 15.22 -11.03
C SER A 1073 -7.52 13.81 -10.43
N GLY A 1074 -7.66 12.77 -11.25
CA GLY A 1074 -7.66 11.36 -10.86
C GLY A 1074 -9.07 10.77 -10.71
N TYR A 1075 -10.05 11.59 -10.29
CA TYR A 1075 -11.46 11.15 -10.10
C TYR A 1075 -12.44 11.82 -11.07
N ARG A 1076 -12.10 13.02 -11.56
CA ARG A 1076 -12.82 13.77 -12.61
C ARG A 1076 -11.78 14.28 -13.61
N ASN A 1077 -11.67 13.63 -14.76
CA ASN A 1077 -10.75 14.02 -15.82
C ASN A 1077 -11.55 14.53 -17.03
N GLN A 1078 -10.98 15.41 -17.85
CA GLN A 1078 -11.74 16.07 -18.93
C GLN A 1078 -10.91 16.30 -20.19
N GLU A 1079 -11.47 15.97 -21.35
CA GLU A 1079 -11.03 16.38 -22.69
C GLU A 1079 -11.84 17.64 -23.07
N GLU A 1080 -11.17 18.73 -23.44
CA GLU A 1080 -11.82 19.98 -23.91
C GLU A 1080 -11.42 20.26 -25.36
N ASP A 1081 -12.43 20.41 -26.22
CA ASP A 1081 -12.27 20.65 -27.65
C ASP A 1081 -11.90 22.12 -27.99
N PRO A 1082 -11.41 22.39 -29.22
CA PRO A 1082 -10.99 23.73 -29.64
C PRO A 1082 -12.10 24.80 -29.71
N ASN A 1083 -13.34 24.44 -29.41
CA ASN A 1083 -14.52 25.31 -29.35
C ASN A 1083 -15.05 25.46 -27.91
N GLY A 1084 -14.33 24.93 -26.90
CA GLY A 1084 -14.73 24.95 -25.49
C GLY A 1084 -15.77 23.87 -25.13
N LYS A 1085 -15.91 22.80 -25.93
CA LYS A 1085 -16.81 21.68 -25.63
C LYS A 1085 -16.07 20.57 -24.91
N ALA A 1086 -16.55 20.19 -23.74
CA ALA A 1086 -15.91 19.18 -22.90
C ALA A 1086 -16.55 17.79 -23.01
N ILE A 1087 -15.77 16.75 -22.71
CA ILE A 1087 -16.25 15.42 -22.30
C ILE A 1087 -15.62 15.11 -20.94
N THR A 1088 -16.44 14.87 -19.92
CA THR A 1088 -15.98 14.59 -18.55
C THR A 1088 -16.02 13.09 -18.27
N TYR A 1089 -14.92 12.54 -17.75
CA TYR A 1089 -14.73 11.14 -17.38
C TYR A 1089 -14.58 11.04 -15.86
N TYR A 1090 -15.37 10.18 -15.22
CA TYR A 1090 -15.39 10.02 -13.76
C TYR A 1090 -14.86 8.64 -13.37
N TYR A 1091 -13.86 8.61 -12.49
CA TYR A 1091 -13.17 7.39 -12.07
C TYR A 1091 -13.35 7.12 -10.58
N ASP A 1092 -13.42 5.84 -10.20
CA ASP A 1092 -13.47 5.41 -8.80
C ASP A 1092 -12.07 5.21 -8.19
N LYS A 1093 -12.03 4.78 -6.92
CA LYS A 1093 -10.78 4.55 -6.17
C LYS A 1093 -9.90 3.42 -6.72
N LYS A 1094 -10.42 2.59 -7.65
CA LYS A 1094 -9.68 1.55 -8.40
C LYS A 1094 -9.25 2.03 -9.80
N GLY A 1095 -9.60 3.25 -10.21
CA GLY A 1095 -9.35 3.77 -11.56
C GLY A 1095 -10.33 3.23 -12.61
N ARG A 1096 -11.52 2.76 -12.20
CA ARG A 1096 -12.59 2.29 -13.12
C ARG A 1096 -13.49 3.47 -13.47
N GLU A 1097 -13.76 3.70 -14.76
CA GLU A 1097 -14.65 4.78 -15.21
C GLU A 1097 -16.11 4.45 -14.83
N TYR A 1098 -16.66 5.13 -13.83
CA TYR A 1098 -18.03 4.92 -13.35
C TYR A 1098 -19.05 5.91 -13.94
N ALA A 1099 -18.62 6.98 -14.62
CA ALA A 1099 -19.51 7.80 -15.44
C ALA A 1099 -18.78 8.53 -16.56
N THR A 1100 -19.52 8.83 -17.64
CA THR A 1100 -19.10 9.73 -18.72
C THR A 1100 -20.18 10.78 -18.92
N GLU A 1101 -19.80 12.04 -19.13
CA GLU A 1101 -20.68 13.18 -19.38
C GLU A 1101 -20.28 13.83 -20.72
N ASP A 1102 -21.24 14.01 -21.62
CA ASP A 1102 -20.99 14.64 -22.93
C ASP A 1102 -21.04 16.18 -22.89
N ALA A 1103 -20.68 16.81 -24.01
CA ALA A 1103 -20.67 18.26 -24.19
C ALA A 1103 -22.06 18.95 -24.14
N LEU A 1104 -23.13 18.23 -23.81
CA LEU A 1104 -24.48 18.73 -23.58
C LEU A 1104 -24.96 18.48 -22.13
N GLY A 1105 -24.12 17.88 -21.28
CA GLY A 1105 -24.48 17.46 -19.92
C GLY A 1105 -25.19 16.10 -19.84
N ASN A 1106 -25.21 15.31 -20.93
CA ASN A 1106 -25.81 13.98 -20.91
C ASN A 1106 -24.88 13.01 -20.16
N LYS A 1107 -25.15 12.77 -18.87
CA LYS A 1107 -24.37 11.86 -18.03
C LYS A 1107 -24.89 10.43 -18.12
N THR A 1108 -24.01 9.48 -18.45
CA THR A 1108 -24.24 8.04 -18.37
C THR A 1108 -23.44 7.50 -17.19
N THR A 1109 -24.04 6.68 -16.32
CA THR A 1109 -23.35 6.11 -15.15
C THR A 1109 -23.29 4.58 -15.20
N LYS A 1110 -22.32 4.01 -14.49
CA LYS A 1110 -22.05 2.58 -14.33
C LYS A 1110 -21.89 2.27 -12.84
N THR A 1111 -22.42 1.14 -12.39
CA THR A 1111 -22.08 0.56 -11.08
C THR A 1111 -21.33 -0.73 -11.30
N TYR A 1112 -20.25 -0.93 -10.54
CA TYR A 1112 -19.39 -2.10 -10.62
C TYR A 1112 -19.56 -3.02 -9.41
N ASP A 1113 -19.33 -4.32 -9.61
CA ASP A 1113 -19.12 -5.27 -8.51
C ASP A 1113 -17.65 -5.34 -8.07
N GLY A 1114 -17.32 -6.26 -7.15
CA GLY A 1114 -15.96 -6.48 -6.68
C GLY A 1114 -15.02 -7.14 -7.70
N GLN A 1115 -15.59 -7.72 -8.77
CA GLN A 1115 -14.88 -8.37 -9.88
C GLN A 1115 -14.78 -7.46 -11.12
N ASP A 1116 -15.01 -6.15 -10.95
CA ASP A 1116 -14.95 -5.14 -12.00
C ASP A 1116 -15.97 -5.37 -13.15
N HIS A 1117 -17.03 -6.18 -12.94
CA HIS A 1117 -18.15 -6.26 -13.86
C HIS A 1117 -19.08 -5.07 -13.71
N VAL A 1118 -19.63 -4.56 -14.83
CA VAL A 1118 -20.71 -3.55 -14.79
C VAL A 1118 -22.03 -4.25 -14.45
N ILE A 1119 -22.53 -4.05 -13.23
CA ILE A 1119 -23.81 -4.61 -12.74
C ILE A 1119 -25.02 -3.70 -12.98
N LYS A 1120 -24.79 -2.40 -13.25
CA LYS A 1120 -25.84 -1.43 -13.61
C LYS A 1120 -25.28 -0.37 -14.55
N VAL A 1121 -26.10 0.05 -15.51
CA VAL A 1121 -25.92 1.24 -16.33
C VAL A 1121 -27.16 2.11 -16.20
N VAL A 1122 -27.00 3.43 -16.10
CA VAL A 1122 -28.11 4.40 -16.18
C VAL A 1122 -27.85 5.33 -17.36
N ASP A 1123 -28.82 5.46 -18.27
CA ASP A 1123 -28.73 6.36 -19.43
C ASP A 1123 -29.05 7.83 -19.05
N PRO A 1124 -28.74 8.82 -19.92
CA PRO A 1124 -29.02 10.24 -19.66
C PRO A 1124 -30.50 10.64 -19.58
N ARG A 1125 -31.43 9.67 -19.57
CA ARG A 1125 -32.86 9.86 -19.31
C ARG A 1125 -33.34 9.00 -18.13
N GLU A 1126 -32.41 8.63 -17.24
CA GLU A 1126 -32.64 7.84 -16.02
C GLU A 1126 -33.11 6.38 -16.29
N ASN A 1127 -32.99 5.88 -17.54
CA ASN A 1127 -33.34 4.48 -17.83
C ASN A 1127 -32.25 3.54 -17.32
N GLU A 1128 -32.62 2.59 -16.47
CA GLU A 1128 -31.68 1.62 -15.91
C GLU A 1128 -31.58 0.35 -16.78
N THR A 1129 -30.39 -0.22 -16.90
CA THR A 1129 -30.18 -1.60 -17.35
C THR A 1129 -29.25 -2.28 -16.36
N THR A 1130 -29.67 -3.44 -15.85
CA THR A 1130 -28.92 -4.18 -14.82
C THR A 1130 -28.46 -5.53 -15.32
N TYR A 1131 -27.35 -6.00 -14.76
CA TYR A 1131 -26.63 -7.19 -15.15
C TYR A 1131 -26.28 -7.99 -13.89
N GLN A 1132 -26.42 -9.31 -13.93
CA GLN A 1132 -26.05 -10.19 -12.82
C GLN A 1132 -25.08 -11.26 -13.30
N TYR A 1133 -23.95 -11.40 -12.60
CA TYR A 1133 -22.87 -12.31 -12.95
C TYR A 1133 -22.79 -13.46 -11.94
N ASP A 1134 -22.42 -14.66 -12.40
CA ASP A 1134 -22.06 -15.76 -11.51
C ASP A 1134 -20.59 -15.67 -11.04
N GLY A 1135 -20.22 -16.51 -10.07
CA GLY A 1135 -18.85 -16.57 -9.53
C GLY A 1135 -17.80 -17.17 -10.48
N ASN A 1136 -18.16 -17.48 -11.73
CA ASN A 1136 -17.23 -17.79 -12.81
C ASN A 1136 -17.10 -16.61 -13.79
N ASN A 1137 -17.57 -15.41 -13.44
CA ASN A 1137 -17.61 -14.23 -14.31
C ASN A 1137 -18.47 -14.43 -15.59
N ASN A 1138 -19.55 -15.24 -15.53
CA ASN A 1138 -20.54 -15.31 -16.62
C ASN A 1138 -21.69 -14.34 -16.40
N LEU A 1139 -22.11 -13.62 -17.43
CA LEU A 1139 -23.33 -12.80 -17.41
C LEU A 1139 -24.58 -13.69 -17.44
N LYS A 1140 -25.23 -13.90 -16.30
CA LYS A 1140 -26.43 -14.74 -16.16
C LYS A 1140 -27.74 -14.03 -16.48
N ILE A 1141 -27.94 -12.80 -16.01
CA ILE A 1141 -29.22 -12.08 -16.17
C ILE A 1141 -28.95 -10.68 -16.70
N ILE A 1142 -29.78 -10.23 -17.65
CA ILE A 1142 -29.86 -8.86 -18.13
C ILE A 1142 -31.30 -8.38 -17.94
N THR A 1143 -31.52 -7.29 -17.22
CA THR A 1143 -32.83 -6.60 -17.15
C THR A 1143 -32.68 -5.26 -17.84
N ASN A 1144 -33.44 -5.02 -18.91
CA ASN A 1144 -33.35 -3.79 -19.70
C ASN A 1144 -34.23 -2.65 -19.13
N ALA A 1145 -34.13 -1.46 -19.75
CA ALA A 1145 -34.90 -0.26 -19.46
C ALA A 1145 -36.44 -0.42 -19.40
N LEU A 1146 -37.00 -1.49 -19.99
CA LEU A 1146 -38.44 -1.79 -19.96
C LEU A 1146 -38.79 -2.86 -18.91
N ASN A 1147 -37.85 -3.20 -18.03
CA ASN A 1147 -37.90 -4.31 -17.08
C ASN A 1147 -38.10 -5.70 -17.74
N TYR A 1148 -37.72 -5.85 -19.02
CA TYR A 1148 -37.67 -7.16 -19.67
C TYR A 1148 -36.38 -7.88 -19.31
N LEU A 1149 -36.54 -9.08 -18.75
CA LEU A 1149 -35.47 -9.96 -18.29
C LEU A 1149 -35.05 -10.93 -19.39
N PHE A 1150 -33.74 -11.08 -19.59
CA PHE A 1150 -33.12 -12.12 -20.40
C PHE A 1150 -32.20 -12.94 -19.52
N GLU A 1151 -32.31 -14.27 -19.59
CA GLU A 1151 -31.55 -15.22 -18.78
C GLU A 1151 -30.64 -16.07 -19.69
N ASN A 1152 -29.34 -16.06 -19.40
CA ASN A 1152 -28.34 -16.92 -20.02
C ASN A 1152 -28.09 -18.12 -19.09
N ILE A 1153 -28.22 -19.33 -19.62
CA ILE A 1153 -28.01 -20.59 -18.89
C ILE A 1153 -26.71 -21.24 -19.40
N TYR A 1154 -25.91 -21.73 -18.47
CA TYR A 1154 -24.58 -22.28 -18.72
C TYR A 1154 -24.47 -23.73 -18.25
N ASP A 1155 -23.65 -24.52 -18.94
CA ASP A 1155 -23.39 -25.94 -18.66
C ASP A 1155 -22.79 -26.12 -17.25
N THR A 1156 -23.33 -27.06 -16.46
CA THR A 1156 -22.92 -27.24 -15.05
C THR A 1156 -21.58 -27.96 -14.88
N GLN A 1157 -21.07 -28.62 -15.92
CA GLN A 1157 -19.75 -29.25 -15.95
C GLN A 1157 -18.72 -28.34 -16.64
N TYR A 1158 -19.15 -27.57 -17.63
CA TYR A 1158 -18.33 -26.64 -18.40
C TYR A 1158 -18.88 -25.21 -18.27
N PRO A 1159 -18.69 -24.52 -17.11
CA PRO A 1159 -19.42 -23.30 -16.75
C PRO A 1159 -19.21 -22.09 -17.66
N PHE A 1160 -18.40 -22.19 -18.70
CA PHE A 1160 -18.18 -21.17 -19.73
C PHE A 1160 -18.99 -21.39 -21.01
N LYS A 1161 -19.66 -22.53 -21.16
CA LYS A 1161 -20.48 -22.90 -22.31
C LYS A 1161 -21.93 -22.47 -22.07
N LEU A 1162 -22.39 -21.46 -22.81
CA LEU A 1162 -23.80 -21.05 -22.86
C LEU A 1162 -24.61 -22.19 -23.48
N THR A 1163 -25.55 -22.81 -22.77
CA THR A 1163 -26.43 -23.84 -23.34
C THR A 1163 -27.73 -23.26 -23.87
N ASP A 1164 -28.26 -22.23 -23.20
CA ASP A 1164 -29.55 -21.64 -23.53
C ASP A 1164 -29.54 -20.13 -23.29
N LYS A 1165 -30.32 -19.41 -24.11
CA LYS A 1165 -30.76 -18.06 -23.81
C LYS A 1165 -32.27 -18.02 -23.78
N LYS A 1166 -32.83 -17.45 -22.72
CA LYS A 1166 -34.26 -17.34 -22.46
C LYS A 1166 -34.69 -15.87 -22.47
N ASP A 1167 -35.79 -15.56 -23.16
CA ASP A 1167 -36.37 -14.21 -23.22
C ASP A 1167 -37.41 -13.94 -22.11
N ALA A 1168 -37.90 -12.70 -22.06
CA ALA A 1168 -38.90 -12.25 -21.09
C ALA A 1168 -40.29 -12.91 -21.25
N LEU A 1169 -40.53 -13.65 -22.34
CA LEU A 1169 -41.73 -14.44 -22.59
C LEU A 1169 -41.55 -15.92 -22.23
N ASN A 1170 -40.34 -16.33 -21.82
CA ASN A 1170 -39.88 -17.70 -21.59
C ASN A 1170 -39.70 -18.52 -22.89
N HIS A 1171 -39.44 -17.86 -24.01
CA HIS A 1171 -38.94 -18.52 -25.22
C HIS A 1171 -37.45 -18.83 -25.06
N TYR A 1172 -37.02 -20.01 -25.53
CA TYR A 1172 -35.63 -20.47 -25.44
C TYR A 1172 -34.95 -20.47 -26.80
N THR A 1173 -33.68 -20.08 -26.83
CA THR A 1173 -32.74 -20.33 -27.91
C THR A 1173 -31.66 -21.26 -27.38
N HIS A 1174 -31.53 -22.45 -27.96
CA HIS A 1174 -30.60 -23.49 -27.55
C HIS A 1174 -29.31 -23.42 -28.38
N TYR A 1175 -28.16 -23.73 -27.75
CA TYR A 1175 -26.83 -23.67 -28.35
C TYR A 1175 -26.08 -25.00 -28.11
N ASN A 1176 -25.74 -25.72 -29.19
CA ASN A 1176 -25.03 -27.00 -29.12
C ASN A 1176 -23.60 -26.87 -29.65
N TYR A 1177 -22.67 -27.60 -29.02
CA TYR A 1177 -21.23 -27.51 -29.29
C TYR A 1177 -20.56 -28.89 -29.30
N ASP A 1178 -19.43 -29.00 -29.99
CA ASP A 1178 -18.54 -30.16 -29.94
C ASP A 1178 -17.61 -30.15 -28.70
N SER A 1179 -16.64 -31.06 -28.67
CA SER A 1179 -15.61 -31.19 -27.62
C SER A 1179 -14.60 -30.04 -27.62
N GLU A 1180 -14.45 -29.38 -28.76
CA GLU A 1180 -13.51 -28.29 -29.04
C GLU A 1180 -14.19 -26.90 -28.91
N TYR A 1181 -15.44 -26.88 -28.44
CA TYR A 1181 -16.27 -25.68 -28.20
C TYR A 1181 -16.67 -24.90 -29.46
N HIS A 1182 -16.68 -25.53 -30.64
CA HIS A 1182 -17.32 -24.97 -31.83
C HIS A 1182 -18.84 -25.07 -31.74
N LEU A 1183 -19.53 -24.00 -32.14
CA LEU A 1183 -20.99 -23.95 -32.18
C LEU A 1183 -21.54 -24.80 -33.34
N LEU A 1184 -21.93 -26.03 -33.04
CA LEU A 1184 -22.53 -26.99 -33.98
C LEU A 1184 -23.92 -26.57 -34.43
N ASP A 1185 -24.77 -26.06 -33.52
CA ASP A 1185 -26.06 -25.49 -33.91
C ASP A 1185 -26.64 -24.47 -32.94
N VAL A 1186 -27.55 -23.66 -33.49
CA VAL A 1186 -28.46 -22.77 -32.76
C VAL A 1186 -29.88 -23.13 -33.17
N THR A 1187 -30.75 -23.38 -32.18
CA THR A 1187 -32.17 -23.67 -32.39
C THR A 1187 -33.02 -22.63 -31.67
N ASP A 1188 -33.90 -21.91 -32.37
CA ASP A 1188 -34.81 -20.94 -31.76
C ASP A 1188 -36.09 -21.60 -31.18
N ALA A 1189 -36.94 -20.78 -30.55
CA ALA A 1189 -38.17 -21.24 -29.90
C ALA A 1189 -39.29 -21.66 -30.88
N GLU A 1190 -39.18 -21.30 -32.16
CA GLU A 1190 -40.03 -21.83 -33.24
C GLU A 1190 -39.46 -23.13 -33.83
N THR A 1191 -38.36 -23.65 -33.27
CA THR A 1191 -37.55 -24.79 -33.74
C THR A 1191 -36.82 -24.56 -35.06
N ASN A 1192 -36.68 -23.31 -35.50
CA ASN A 1192 -35.85 -22.98 -36.65
C ASN A 1192 -34.38 -23.23 -36.26
N LYS A 1193 -33.69 -24.10 -37.00
CA LYS A 1193 -32.36 -24.60 -36.65
C LYS A 1193 -31.29 -24.21 -37.67
N ALA A 1194 -30.29 -23.43 -37.24
CA ALA A 1194 -29.08 -23.17 -38.01
C ALA A 1194 -27.97 -24.13 -37.55
N GLU A 1195 -27.33 -24.84 -38.47
CA GLU A 1195 -26.30 -25.86 -38.16
C GLU A 1195 -24.95 -25.49 -38.81
N SER A 1196 -23.85 -26.01 -38.27
CA SER A 1196 -22.50 -25.84 -38.79
C SER A 1196 -21.68 -27.12 -38.61
N ALA A 1197 -20.83 -27.43 -39.58
CA ALA A 1197 -19.80 -28.46 -39.48
C ALA A 1197 -18.42 -27.85 -39.67
N TYR A 1198 -17.41 -28.44 -39.04
CA TYR A 1198 -16.06 -27.91 -38.95
C TYR A 1198 -15.04 -28.94 -39.46
N TYR A 1199 -13.97 -28.46 -40.07
CA TYR A 1199 -12.74 -29.23 -40.29
C TYR A 1199 -11.98 -29.38 -38.97
N ALA A 1200 -11.08 -30.37 -38.89
CA ALA A 1200 -10.26 -30.66 -37.70
C ALA A 1200 -9.14 -29.62 -37.43
N ASN A 1201 -9.39 -28.36 -37.78
CA ASN A 1201 -8.50 -27.22 -37.63
C ASN A 1201 -9.28 -25.90 -37.42
N GLY A 1202 -10.52 -25.99 -36.93
CA GLY A 1202 -11.40 -24.86 -36.56
C GLY A 1202 -12.16 -24.21 -37.72
N PHE A 1203 -11.81 -24.53 -38.98
CA PHE A 1203 -12.44 -23.91 -40.14
C PHE A 1203 -13.84 -24.48 -40.42
N LYS A 1204 -14.83 -23.59 -40.64
CA LYS A 1204 -16.21 -23.98 -40.99
C LYS A 1204 -16.23 -24.68 -42.35
N GLN A 1205 -16.51 -25.98 -42.35
CA GLN A 1205 -16.70 -26.79 -43.56
C GLN A 1205 -18.07 -26.51 -44.20
N THR A 1206 -19.13 -26.46 -43.39
CA THR A 1206 -20.48 -26.10 -43.87
C THR A 1206 -21.22 -25.22 -42.86
N VAL A 1207 -22.16 -24.43 -43.37
CA VAL A 1207 -23.22 -23.77 -42.61
C VAL A 1207 -24.55 -24.09 -43.29
N LYS A 1208 -25.53 -24.57 -42.52
CA LYS A 1208 -26.89 -24.85 -43.00
C LYS A 1208 -27.84 -23.85 -42.36
N ASP A 1209 -28.53 -23.07 -43.19
CA ASP A 1209 -29.51 -22.10 -42.69
C ASP A 1209 -30.80 -22.79 -42.19
N PRO A 1210 -31.67 -22.08 -41.42
CA PRO A 1210 -32.94 -22.65 -40.96
C PRO A 1210 -33.96 -22.98 -42.05
N ARG A 1211 -33.67 -22.67 -43.32
CA ARG A 1211 -34.45 -23.09 -44.50
C ARG A 1211 -33.87 -24.36 -45.14
N LEU A 1212 -32.92 -25.01 -44.44
CA LEU A 1212 -32.17 -26.20 -44.84
C LEU A 1212 -31.16 -25.97 -45.98
N THR A 1213 -30.84 -24.71 -46.31
CA THR A 1213 -29.89 -24.34 -47.36
C THR A 1213 -28.47 -24.52 -46.84
N VAL A 1214 -27.76 -25.54 -47.34
CA VAL A 1214 -26.35 -25.77 -47.01
C VAL A 1214 -25.46 -24.87 -47.87
N THR A 1215 -24.55 -24.13 -47.23
CA THR A 1215 -23.38 -23.50 -47.87
C THR A 1215 -22.12 -24.24 -47.43
N THR A 1216 -21.35 -24.72 -48.40
CA THR A 1216 -20.07 -25.41 -48.20
C THR A 1216 -18.91 -24.46 -48.49
N PHE A 1217 -17.84 -24.54 -47.71
CA PHE A 1217 -16.63 -23.75 -47.88
C PHE A 1217 -15.41 -24.64 -48.13
N THR A 1218 -14.44 -24.13 -48.88
CA THR A 1218 -13.10 -24.73 -48.98
C THR A 1218 -12.03 -23.66 -48.74
N TYR A 1219 -10.80 -24.08 -48.44
CA TYR A 1219 -9.71 -23.20 -48.03
C TYR A 1219 -8.42 -23.52 -48.78
N ASP A 1220 -7.53 -22.54 -48.92
CA ASP A 1220 -6.19 -22.74 -49.46
C ASP A 1220 -5.20 -23.24 -48.40
N THR A 1221 -3.92 -23.43 -48.78
CA THR A 1221 -2.84 -23.89 -47.89
C THR A 1221 -2.44 -22.89 -46.79
N TYR A 1222 -3.06 -21.71 -46.76
CA TYR A 1222 -2.77 -20.60 -45.87
C TYR A 1222 -3.99 -20.17 -45.02
N GLY A 1223 -5.10 -20.91 -45.13
CA GLY A 1223 -6.35 -20.66 -44.42
C GLY A 1223 -7.27 -19.62 -45.05
N ASN A 1224 -6.99 -19.13 -46.25
CA ASN A 1224 -7.89 -18.21 -46.95
C ASN A 1224 -9.04 -18.98 -47.60
N PRO A 1225 -10.31 -18.49 -47.59
CA PRO A 1225 -11.44 -19.19 -48.20
C PRO A 1225 -11.31 -19.30 -49.74
N LEU A 1226 -11.02 -20.49 -50.26
CA LEU A 1226 -10.80 -20.76 -51.69
C LEU A 1226 -12.11 -20.80 -52.49
N SER A 1227 -13.20 -21.30 -51.89
CA SER A 1227 -14.54 -21.24 -52.49
C SER A 1227 -15.67 -21.24 -51.46
N SER A 1228 -16.83 -20.73 -51.87
CA SER A 1228 -18.10 -20.89 -51.15
C SER A 1228 -19.21 -21.30 -52.12
N GLN A 1229 -19.98 -22.34 -51.78
CA GLN A 1229 -21.04 -22.88 -52.62
C GLN A 1229 -22.33 -23.06 -51.83
N THR A 1230 -23.38 -22.31 -52.19
CA THR A 1230 -24.71 -22.43 -51.60
C THR A 1230 -25.58 -23.39 -52.43
N ALA A 1231 -26.02 -24.49 -51.81
CA ALA A 1231 -26.83 -25.54 -52.41
C ALA A 1231 -26.27 -26.00 -53.77
N ALA A 1232 -27.11 -26.02 -54.83
CA ALA A 1232 -26.74 -26.43 -56.17
C ALA A 1232 -26.30 -25.26 -57.08
N HIS A 1233 -26.10 -24.06 -56.55
CA HIS A 1233 -25.60 -22.92 -57.32
C HIS A 1233 -24.11 -23.13 -57.71
N PRO A 1234 -23.60 -22.45 -58.75
CA PRO A 1234 -22.17 -22.37 -59.00
C PRO A 1234 -21.43 -21.81 -57.77
N ALA A 1235 -20.25 -22.35 -57.48
CA ALA A 1235 -19.42 -21.86 -56.39
C ALA A 1235 -18.85 -20.47 -56.72
N ILE A 1236 -18.87 -19.57 -55.75
CA ILE A 1236 -18.01 -18.38 -55.75
C ILE A 1236 -16.59 -18.87 -55.47
N THR A 1237 -15.62 -18.42 -56.26
CA THR A 1237 -14.19 -18.75 -56.04
C THR A 1237 -13.39 -17.49 -55.78
N TYR A 1238 -12.34 -17.64 -54.98
CA TYR A 1238 -11.47 -16.54 -54.56
C TYR A 1238 -10.02 -16.93 -54.80
N ALA A 1239 -9.18 -15.96 -55.16
CA ALA A 1239 -7.74 -16.12 -55.24
C ALA A 1239 -7.04 -15.11 -54.34
N TYR A 1240 -5.94 -15.53 -53.72
CA TYR A 1240 -5.14 -14.72 -52.81
C TYR A 1240 -3.67 -14.74 -53.23
N ASP A 1241 -2.91 -13.72 -52.80
CA ASP A 1241 -1.46 -13.77 -52.83
C ASP A 1241 -0.87 -14.46 -51.58
N THR A 1242 0.46 -14.61 -51.55
CA THR A 1242 1.19 -15.27 -50.44
C THR A 1242 1.11 -14.53 -49.10
N ILE A 1243 0.50 -13.34 -49.05
CA ILE A 1243 0.24 -12.56 -47.84
C ILE A 1243 -1.26 -12.44 -47.51
N GLY A 1244 -2.12 -13.19 -48.18
CA GLY A 1244 -3.55 -13.28 -47.89
C GLY A 1244 -4.38 -12.09 -48.39
N ARG A 1245 -3.86 -11.28 -49.32
CA ARG A 1245 -4.66 -10.27 -50.01
C ARG A 1245 -5.41 -10.92 -51.16
N MET A 1246 -6.71 -10.65 -51.27
CA MET A 1246 -7.53 -11.16 -52.37
C MET A 1246 -7.08 -10.51 -53.69
N THR A 1247 -6.69 -11.32 -54.67
CA THR A 1247 -6.24 -10.87 -56.00
C THR A 1247 -7.34 -10.99 -57.05
N SER A 1248 -8.27 -11.94 -56.87
CA SER A 1248 -9.51 -11.98 -57.64
C SER A 1248 -10.64 -12.71 -56.91
N LEU A 1249 -11.87 -12.45 -57.37
CA LEU A 1249 -13.10 -13.12 -56.98
C LEU A 1249 -13.88 -13.44 -58.25
N THR A 1250 -14.39 -14.66 -58.39
CA THR A 1250 -15.32 -15.04 -59.47
C THR A 1250 -16.67 -15.40 -58.86
N ASP A 1251 -17.74 -14.74 -59.32
CA ASP A 1251 -19.08 -14.86 -58.75
C ASP A 1251 -19.90 -16.06 -59.30
N GLN A 1252 -21.14 -16.20 -58.81
CA GLN A 1252 -22.05 -17.28 -59.21
C GLN A 1252 -22.51 -17.23 -60.67
N VAL A 1253 -22.26 -16.14 -61.40
CA VAL A 1253 -22.52 -16.02 -62.86
C VAL A 1253 -21.23 -16.08 -63.68
N SER A 1254 -20.13 -16.50 -63.06
CA SER A 1254 -18.78 -16.61 -63.64
C SER A 1254 -18.17 -15.25 -64.05
N SER A 1255 -18.57 -14.15 -63.40
CA SER A 1255 -17.93 -12.85 -63.57
C SER A 1255 -16.75 -12.71 -62.63
N THR A 1256 -15.56 -12.43 -63.17
CA THR A 1256 -14.34 -12.24 -62.37
C THR A 1256 -14.04 -10.76 -62.13
N THR A 1257 -13.92 -10.37 -60.87
CA THR A 1257 -13.32 -9.11 -60.41
C THR A 1257 -11.87 -9.36 -60.02
N SER A 1258 -10.95 -8.47 -60.39
CA SER A 1258 -9.55 -8.48 -59.97
C SER A 1258 -9.21 -7.17 -59.26
N PHE A 1259 -8.23 -7.22 -58.35
CA PHE A 1259 -7.83 -6.12 -57.46
C PHE A 1259 -6.37 -5.69 -57.69
#